data_AF-J3HT27-F1
#
_entry.id   AF-J3HT27-F1
#
_cell.length_a   1.000
_cell.length_b   1.000
_cell.length_c   1.000
_cell.angle_alpha   90.00
_cell.angle_beta   90.00
_cell.angle_gamma   90.00
#
_symmetry.space_group_name_H-M   'P 1'
#
loop_
_entity.id
_entity.type
_entity.pdbx_description
1 polymer ?
#
loop_
_entity_poly.entity_id
_entity_poly.type
_entity_poly.pdbx_seq_one_letter_code
_entity_poly.pdbx_strand_id
1 'polypeptide(L)'
;MPRLLRPAGRAAGQPALLALLLVAAGAGAAPVGGVVSAGNGNIASNGSVTTINQGSDKLAINWNGFNIGSGETVNFNQPSRDAIALNRVLGTGASEILGQLNANGRVFLINPNGILFGAGASVNVGGLVASTLDLSDQDFMNGSLRFGGTAGNVTNRGRITANDGGFIALLGGQVSNEGTLTARLGNVTLAAGSAMTLDFNGDGLLQVRIDQGTAQALAQNRQMIVADGGTVLLSAQAADALAQAVVNNTGVIQARSVGQRHGQIVLLGDMHNGQVNVGGTLDASAATGDGDGGFIETSAARVKVADDVQVNTRAADGATGTWLIDPVDFTVAASGGDISGAALSTSLAGSNVVLQSSSGASAGRGDLLVADRVGWSADTTLTLTAANDVKVQADITATGNHAGLVINANTANGGSAASGSGRFTVSDAAITLSGSNPSLAIGGNSYTVINDLAALQAVNASLDNVTTRYFALGSNIDASATASWNGGLGFVPLGAWGAEFRGIFDGLGHTVSGLTIQRPSTNAVGFIGYTSGGSMVRNLNLAEVDISGNENVGGAVGSSYGELYNVRVTGTVAGGNNVGGVIGQNYTRSEHIINDATVSGVTNVGGVAGASSGQIVDSVGSGTVNGTAYVGGLVGSSSGMVSNSYASGSVSGNQYVGGLAGYNVSGSLISNSYASGAVHAAIDYQGALVGYNGALSRISASFWLDANGVGYGGNDGVIDGLSRGLSTGQASLASTFAAAGWDIGNSTGTSIWRIYDGNTLPLLRSFLRPTTVTATAAVRDYDGTTGGVLGYTTSNGALLSGALAYTTAARDVGTYTAAAGTLSLGGLYSGQQGYDIAIATTGAGVRIVPATLTVTANDASATADVAWSGGNGVTYSGLVGGDSAASLTGSLVYGGNAQGASQAGQYRISISGLGSSNYVLRYAEGTLTLRAPAPVPVQVTAAAAAATPAARGESYNAPVALLPQGGDLAHGGELLLRIVGGGIRLPQGLAETF
;
A
#
# COMPACT_ATOMS: atom_id res chain seq x y z
N MET A 1 -31.40 -24.05 -12.10
CA MET A 1 -31.08 -25.50 -12.16
C MET A 1 -29.92 -25.69 -13.13
N PRO A 2 -29.09 -26.75 -13.03
CA PRO A 2 -29.04 -27.86 -12.06
C PRO A 2 -27.85 -27.69 -11.07
N ARG A 3 -27.45 -28.58 -10.14
CA ARG A 3 -28.00 -29.85 -9.60
C ARG A 3 -27.50 -29.98 -8.14
N LEU A 4 -28.32 -30.47 -7.21
CA LEU A 4 -27.91 -30.73 -5.82
C LEU A 4 -27.19 -32.08 -5.66
N LEU A 5 -26.28 -32.15 -4.68
CA LEU A 5 -25.81 -33.40 -4.05
C LEU A 5 -25.97 -33.31 -2.53
N ARG A 6 -26.37 -34.42 -1.91
CA ARG A 6 -26.66 -34.56 -0.47
C ARG A 6 -25.40 -34.93 0.33
N PRO A 7 -25.49 -34.95 1.67
CA PRO A 7 -25.54 -36.28 2.30
C PRO A 7 -26.67 -36.47 3.32
N ALA A 8 -26.91 -37.75 3.67
CA ALA A 8 -27.78 -38.21 4.76
C ALA A 8 -26.91 -38.93 5.82
N GLY A 9 -27.32 -39.15 7.06
CA GLY A 9 -28.55 -38.80 7.78
C GLY A 9 -28.76 -39.73 9.01
N ARG A 10 -29.93 -39.64 9.68
CA ARG A 10 -30.41 -40.50 10.81
C ARG A 10 -29.61 -40.35 12.12
N ALA A 11 -30.13 -40.56 13.33
CA ALA A 11 -31.46 -40.92 13.88
C ALA A 11 -31.48 -40.56 15.40
N ALA A 12 -32.57 -40.52 16.17
CA ALA A 12 -34.03 -40.50 15.96
C ALA A 12 -34.71 -40.15 17.32
N GLY A 13 -36.01 -39.80 17.36
CA GLY A 13 -36.69 -39.51 18.64
C GLY A 13 -38.07 -38.83 18.55
N GLN A 14 -39.11 -39.59 18.19
CA GLN A 14 -40.53 -39.28 18.45
C GLN A 14 -41.22 -40.59 18.88
N PRO A 15 -42.19 -40.55 19.81
CA PRO A 15 -43.59 -40.18 19.51
C PRO A 15 -44.19 -39.23 20.61
N ALA A 16 -45.45 -38.79 20.60
CA ALA A 16 -46.62 -39.17 19.81
C ALA A 16 -47.57 -37.98 19.53
N LEU A 17 -48.46 -38.17 18.57
CA LEU A 17 -49.55 -37.25 18.18
C LEU A 17 -50.76 -37.39 19.13
N LEU A 18 -51.41 -36.31 19.55
CA LEU A 18 -52.80 -36.39 20.03
C LEU A 18 -53.61 -35.07 19.93
N ALA A 19 -54.87 -35.23 19.52
CA ALA A 19 -56.02 -34.34 19.72
C ALA A 19 -55.96 -32.89 19.18
N LEU A 20 -56.58 -32.71 18.02
CA LEU A 20 -57.16 -31.45 17.56
C LEU A 20 -58.26 -30.98 18.55
N LEU A 21 -58.02 -29.90 19.30
CA LEU A 21 -59.08 -29.09 19.89
C LEU A 21 -58.98 -27.67 19.33
N LEU A 22 -59.94 -27.28 18.49
CA LEU A 22 -60.20 -25.87 18.21
C LEU A 22 -60.81 -25.24 19.47
N VAL A 23 -59.96 -24.80 20.40
CA VAL A 23 -60.33 -23.72 21.30
C VAL A 23 -60.12 -22.44 20.52
N ALA A 24 -61.21 -21.75 20.20
CA ALA A 24 -61.13 -20.39 19.69
C ALA A 24 -60.57 -19.48 20.80
N ALA A 25 -59.25 -19.31 20.83
CA ALA A 25 -58.62 -18.24 21.59
C ALA A 25 -59.17 -16.92 21.04
N GLY A 26 -59.84 -16.16 21.90
CA GLY A 26 -60.56 -14.95 21.50
C GLY A 26 -59.63 -13.89 20.90
N ALA A 27 -60.18 -13.05 20.02
CA ALA A 27 -59.48 -11.87 19.52
C ALA A 27 -59.02 -11.00 20.70
N GLY A 28 -57.71 -10.81 20.82
CA GLY A 28 -57.08 -10.14 21.96
C GLY A 28 -55.78 -9.48 21.55
N ALA A 29 -55.86 -8.45 20.70
CA ALA A 29 -54.70 -7.65 20.29
C ALA A 29 -54.95 -6.13 20.25
N ALA A 30 -56.15 -5.64 20.60
CA ALA A 30 -56.42 -4.21 20.71
C ALA A 30 -55.66 -3.56 21.89
N PRO A 31 -55.48 -2.22 21.90
CA PRO A 31 -54.91 -1.52 23.06
C PRO A 31 -55.74 -1.73 24.34
N VAL A 32 -55.09 -2.06 25.45
CA VAL A 32 -55.73 -2.47 26.71
C VAL A 32 -55.34 -1.61 27.91
N GLY A 33 -56.32 -1.33 28.77
CA GLY A 33 -56.11 -0.60 30.03
C GLY A 33 -55.74 0.88 29.85
N GLY A 34 -56.24 1.54 28.80
CA GLY A 34 -55.99 2.94 28.53
C GLY A 34 -56.64 3.88 29.55
N VAL A 35 -55.85 4.73 30.18
CA VAL A 35 -56.27 5.75 31.15
C VAL A 35 -55.66 7.09 30.76
N VAL A 36 -56.50 8.10 30.53
CA VAL A 36 -56.05 9.48 30.28
C VAL A 36 -55.37 10.02 31.55
N SER A 37 -54.09 10.38 31.45
CA SER A 37 -53.29 10.92 32.56
C SER A 37 -53.15 12.44 32.52
N ALA A 38 -53.18 13.06 31.33
CA ALA A 38 -53.21 14.50 31.16
C ALA A 38 -53.97 14.92 29.89
N GLY A 39 -54.56 16.12 29.89
CA GLY A 39 -55.38 16.64 28.79
C GLY A 39 -56.83 16.16 28.82
N ASN A 40 -57.53 16.29 27.69
CA ASN A 40 -58.92 15.90 27.51
C ASN A 40 -59.07 14.98 26.30
N GLY A 41 -59.74 13.85 26.49
CA GLY A 41 -60.10 12.92 25.43
C GLY A 41 -60.87 11.71 25.95
N ASN A 42 -61.38 10.89 25.03
CA ASN A 42 -62.00 9.60 25.36
C ASN A 42 -61.48 8.47 24.46
N ILE A 43 -61.67 7.24 24.93
CA ILE A 43 -61.27 6.01 24.26
C ILE A 43 -62.54 5.18 24.06
N ALA A 44 -62.83 4.79 22.83
CA ALA A 44 -64.00 3.99 22.46
C ALA A 44 -63.58 2.80 21.58
N SER A 45 -63.81 1.58 22.03
CA SER A 45 -63.53 0.36 21.26
C SER A 45 -64.82 -0.28 20.77
N ASN A 46 -64.88 -0.59 19.47
CA ASN A 46 -66.02 -1.24 18.81
C ASN A 46 -65.50 -2.33 17.84
N GLY A 47 -65.67 -3.60 18.22
CA GLY A 47 -65.12 -4.72 17.46
C GLY A 47 -63.59 -4.63 17.36
N SER A 48 -63.06 -4.70 16.13
CA SER A 48 -61.63 -4.58 15.83
C SER A 48 -61.14 -3.14 15.68
N VAL A 49 -61.96 -2.13 15.99
CA VAL A 49 -61.62 -0.71 15.85
C VAL A 49 -61.61 -0.01 17.21
N THR A 50 -60.49 0.60 17.58
CA THR A 50 -60.39 1.53 18.72
C THR A 50 -60.26 2.96 18.20
N THR A 51 -61.13 3.85 18.68
CA THR A 51 -61.12 5.28 18.34
C THR A 51 -60.81 6.10 19.58
N ILE A 52 -59.82 6.98 19.47
CA ILE A 52 -59.38 7.89 20.52
C ILE A 52 -59.76 9.30 20.07
N ASN A 53 -60.76 9.89 20.71
CA ASN A 53 -61.20 11.25 20.40
C ASN A 53 -60.53 12.22 21.36
N GLN A 54 -59.59 13.00 20.85
CA GLN A 54 -58.82 13.99 21.60
C GLN A 54 -59.51 15.35 21.55
N GLY A 55 -59.71 15.97 22.72
CA GLY A 55 -60.38 17.26 22.88
C GLY A 55 -59.45 18.46 23.17
N SER A 56 -58.19 18.21 23.54
CA SER A 56 -57.17 19.25 23.81
C SER A 56 -55.95 19.09 22.89
N ASP A 57 -55.16 20.15 22.68
CA ASP A 57 -53.98 20.11 21.79
C ASP A 57 -52.92 19.09 22.22
N LYS A 58 -52.82 18.79 23.52
CA LYS A 58 -52.02 17.69 24.07
C LYS A 58 -52.91 16.74 24.86
N LEU A 59 -52.71 15.44 24.70
CA LEU A 59 -53.38 14.37 25.41
C LEU A 59 -52.34 13.30 25.78
N ALA A 60 -52.27 12.89 27.05
CA ALA A 60 -51.44 11.79 27.50
C ALA A 60 -52.31 10.64 28.01
N ILE A 61 -51.99 9.41 27.59
CA ILE A 61 -52.71 8.19 27.90
C ILE A 61 -51.69 7.14 28.35
N ASN A 62 -51.87 6.61 29.57
CA ASN A 62 -51.15 5.45 30.06
C ASN A 62 -51.91 4.17 29.69
N TRP A 63 -51.19 3.13 29.26
CA TRP A 63 -51.75 1.86 28.80
C TRP A 63 -51.09 0.68 29.52
N ASN A 64 -51.85 -0.37 29.80
CA ASN A 64 -51.28 -1.65 30.25
C ASN A 64 -50.60 -2.39 29.09
N GLY A 65 -51.08 -2.21 27.87
CA GLY A 65 -50.46 -2.71 26.65
C GLY A 65 -51.03 -1.98 25.43
N PHE A 66 -50.17 -1.62 24.48
CA PHE A 66 -50.56 -0.96 23.24
C PHE A 66 -50.11 -1.82 22.05
N ASN A 67 -50.99 -2.73 21.65
CA ASN A 67 -50.83 -3.59 20.48
C ASN A 67 -51.92 -3.23 19.45
N ILE A 68 -51.72 -3.62 18.19
CA ILE A 68 -52.74 -3.56 17.15
C ILE A 68 -52.63 -4.84 16.33
N GLY A 69 -53.57 -5.77 16.48
CA GLY A 69 -53.57 -7.04 15.77
C GLY A 69 -53.75 -6.90 14.26
N SER A 70 -53.40 -7.96 13.52
CA SER A 70 -53.67 -8.03 12.08
C SER A 70 -55.18 -7.96 11.82
N GLY A 71 -55.62 -6.94 11.06
CA GLY A 71 -57.04 -6.67 10.81
C GLY A 71 -57.72 -5.77 11.86
N GLU A 72 -56.99 -5.32 12.87
CA GLU A 72 -57.44 -4.29 13.82
C GLU A 72 -57.01 -2.88 13.37
N THR A 73 -57.64 -1.86 13.93
CA THR A 73 -57.39 -0.45 13.58
C THR A 73 -57.50 0.45 14.79
N VAL A 74 -56.52 1.33 14.99
CA VAL A 74 -56.58 2.43 15.96
C VAL A 74 -56.65 3.76 15.22
N ASN A 75 -57.67 4.57 15.51
CA ASN A 75 -57.89 5.88 14.92
C ASN A 75 -57.79 6.98 16.00
N PHE A 76 -56.94 7.98 15.78
CA PHE A 76 -56.87 9.19 16.61
C PHE A 76 -57.58 10.33 15.88
N ASN A 77 -58.70 10.80 16.45
CA ASN A 77 -59.41 11.98 16.00
C ASN A 77 -58.96 13.17 16.86
N GLN A 78 -58.15 14.07 16.30
CA GLN A 78 -57.45 15.14 17.04
C GLN A 78 -57.91 16.54 16.59
N PRO A 79 -57.86 17.57 17.46
CA PRO A 79 -58.39 18.91 17.15
C PRO A 79 -57.73 19.62 15.95
N SER A 80 -56.47 19.31 15.67
CA SER A 80 -55.70 19.89 14.58
C SER A 80 -54.61 18.91 14.10
N ARG A 81 -53.92 19.25 13.00
CA ARG A 81 -52.75 18.50 12.52
C ARG A 81 -51.54 18.60 13.46
N ASP A 82 -51.53 19.61 14.33
CA ASP A 82 -50.42 19.95 15.22
C ASP A 82 -50.64 19.44 16.65
N ALA A 83 -51.85 18.99 16.97
CA ALA A 83 -52.19 18.33 18.22
C ALA A 83 -51.43 16.99 18.38
N ILE A 84 -51.07 16.65 19.63
CA ILE A 84 -50.24 15.48 19.96
C ILE A 84 -50.96 14.55 20.94
N ALA A 85 -51.01 13.26 20.60
CA ALA A 85 -51.44 12.19 21.49
C ALA A 85 -50.24 11.36 21.97
N LEU A 86 -49.88 11.48 23.25
CA LEU A 86 -48.87 10.67 23.92
C LEU A 86 -49.50 9.38 24.47
N ASN A 87 -48.97 8.23 24.08
CA ASN A 87 -49.39 6.90 24.51
C ASN A 87 -48.20 6.22 25.19
N ARG A 88 -48.23 6.07 26.51
CA ARG A 88 -47.17 5.43 27.29
C ARG A 88 -47.62 4.05 27.76
N VAL A 89 -46.84 3.01 27.48
CA VAL A 89 -47.08 1.65 27.99
C VAL A 89 -46.37 1.48 29.33
N LEU A 90 -47.14 1.12 30.37
CA LEU A 90 -46.66 0.85 31.73
C LEU A 90 -46.57 -0.65 32.07
N GLY A 91 -47.11 -1.51 31.20
CA GLY A 91 -46.96 -2.97 31.33
C GLY A 91 -45.57 -3.47 30.94
N THR A 92 -45.38 -4.79 30.99
CA THR A 92 -44.10 -5.47 30.72
C THR A 92 -43.98 -6.04 29.30
N GLY A 93 -44.99 -5.85 28.45
CA GLY A 93 -44.99 -6.33 27.07
C GLY A 93 -44.50 -5.27 26.08
N ALA A 94 -43.74 -5.69 25.07
CA ALA A 94 -43.42 -4.87 23.90
C ALA A 94 -44.70 -4.53 23.10
N SER A 95 -44.67 -3.42 22.35
CA SER A 95 -45.77 -3.02 21.48
C SER A 95 -45.65 -3.69 20.12
N GLU A 96 -46.59 -4.60 19.82
CA GLU A 96 -46.71 -5.25 18.51
C GLU A 96 -47.81 -4.57 17.68
N ILE A 97 -47.37 -3.79 16.69
CA ILE A 97 -48.24 -3.09 15.74
C ILE A 97 -48.25 -3.90 14.44
N LEU A 98 -49.32 -4.66 14.21
CA LEU A 98 -49.50 -5.54 13.04
C LEU A 98 -50.65 -5.09 12.13
N GLY A 99 -51.58 -4.27 12.64
CA GLY A 99 -52.71 -3.70 11.92
C GLY A 99 -52.53 -2.24 11.51
N GLN A 100 -53.62 -1.46 11.56
CA GLN A 100 -53.63 -0.06 11.12
C GLN A 100 -53.61 0.94 12.27
N LEU A 101 -52.85 2.03 12.10
CA LEU A 101 -52.83 3.19 13.01
C LEU A 101 -53.00 4.46 12.19
N ASN A 102 -54.11 5.18 12.38
CA ASN A 102 -54.42 6.40 11.63
C ASN A 102 -54.58 7.60 12.57
N ALA A 103 -54.06 8.77 12.18
CA ALA A 103 -54.24 10.02 12.92
C ALA A 103 -54.24 11.24 11.98
N ASN A 104 -55.07 12.25 12.25
CA ASN A 104 -54.99 13.51 11.51
C ASN A 104 -53.90 14.46 12.06
N GLY A 105 -53.47 14.27 13.32
CA GLY A 105 -52.37 14.97 13.96
C GLY A 105 -51.21 14.05 14.33
N ARG A 106 -50.50 14.37 15.42
CA ARG A 106 -49.25 13.72 15.82
C ARG A 106 -49.52 12.65 16.88
N VAL A 107 -48.84 11.50 16.76
CA VAL A 107 -48.93 10.38 17.71
C VAL A 107 -47.54 10.07 18.27
N PHE A 108 -47.43 10.05 19.59
CA PHE A 108 -46.23 9.60 20.30
C PHE A 108 -46.58 8.25 20.95
N LEU A 109 -45.77 7.22 20.71
CA LEU A 109 -45.87 5.89 21.30
C LEU A 109 -44.59 5.60 22.07
N ILE A 110 -44.71 5.40 23.39
CA ILE A 110 -43.61 5.14 24.30
C ILE A 110 -43.79 3.75 24.91
N ASN A 111 -42.81 2.86 24.73
CA ASN A 111 -42.78 1.55 25.38
C ASN A 111 -41.33 1.10 25.65
N PRO A 112 -40.84 1.17 26.92
CA PRO A 112 -39.49 0.72 27.28
C PRO A 112 -39.19 -0.76 27.00
N ASN A 113 -40.22 -1.60 26.87
CA ASN A 113 -40.05 -3.03 26.55
C ASN A 113 -39.77 -3.28 25.05
N GLY A 114 -39.88 -2.25 24.20
CA GLY A 114 -39.66 -2.34 22.76
C GLY A 114 -40.91 -2.07 21.92
N ILE A 115 -40.70 -1.72 20.64
CA ILE A 115 -41.76 -1.43 19.66
C ILE A 115 -41.43 -2.15 18.34
N LEU A 116 -42.37 -2.95 17.85
CA LEU A 116 -42.31 -3.64 16.56
C LEU A 116 -43.50 -3.23 15.68
N PHE A 117 -43.23 -2.62 14.53
CA PHE A 117 -44.20 -2.53 13.43
C PHE A 117 -43.97 -3.72 12.50
N GLY A 118 -44.91 -4.66 12.44
CA GLY A 118 -44.82 -5.88 11.64
C GLY A 118 -45.01 -5.62 10.14
N ALA A 119 -44.71 -6.62 9.31
CA ALA A 119 -44.73 -6.49 7.85
C ALA A 119 -46.11 -6.15 7.23
N GLY A 120 -47.21 -6.42 7.96
CA GLY A 120 -48.57 -6.03 7.56
C GLY A 120 -49.02 -4.66 8.06
N ALA A 121 -48.21 -3.97 8.88
CA ALA A 121 -48.61 -2.75 9.56
C ALA A 121 -48.68 -1.55 8.62
N SER A 122 -49.70 -0.70 8.82
CA SER A 122 -49.86 0.57 8.11
C SER A 122 -50.12 1.70 9.10
N VAL A 123 -49.20 2.65 9.18
CA VAL A 123 -49.29 3.83 10.04
C VAL A 123 -49.40 5.08 9.17
N ASN A 124 -50.49 5.84 9.30
CA ASN A 124 -50.77 7.06 8.54
C ASN A 124 -51.09 8.21 9.50
N VAL A 125 -50.17 9.16 9.67
CA VAL A 125 -50.27 10.19 10.73
C VAL A 125 -49.84 11.58 10.25
N GLY A 126 -50.17 12.64 11.01
CA GLY A 126 -49.55 13.96 10.85
C GLY A 126 -48.08 13.99 11.29
N GLY A 127 -47.72 13.16 12.27
CA GLY A 127 -46.33 12.88 12.65
C GLY A 127 -46.24 11.76 13.68
N LEU A 128 -45.11 11.05 13.74
CA LEU A 128 -44.87 9.93 14.64
C LEU A 128 -43.62 10.16 15.51
N VAL A 129 -43.72 9.90 16.81
CA VAL A 129 -42.56 9.49 17.63
C VAL A 129 -42.83 8.09 18.15
N ALA A 130 -41.94 7.14 17.88
CA ALA A 130 -41.94 5.81 18.49
C ALA A 130 -40.66 5.65 19.30
N SER A 131 -40.78 5.57 20.63
CA SER A 131 -39.65 5.62 21.55
C SER A 131 -39.66 4.47 22.55
N THR A 132 -38.50 3.90 22.87
CA THR A 132 -38.34 3.10 24.09
C THR A 132 -37.90 3.93 25.29
N LEU A 133 -37.35 5.12 25.06
CA LEU A 133 -37.05 6.07 26.12
C LEU A 133 -38.34 6.75 26.59
N ASP A 134 -38.50 6.94 27.90
CA ASP A 134 -39.68 7.58 28.49
C ASP A 134 -39.56 9.12 28.46
N LEU A 135 -40.71 9.79 28.45
CA LEU A 135 -40.88 11.24 28.49
C LEU A 135 -41.95 11.51 29.54
N SER A 136 -41.68 12.33 30.56
CA SER A 136 -42.66 12.56 31.63
C SER A 136 -43.90 13.34 31.15
N ASP A 137 -45.06 13.14 31.80
CA ASP A 137 -46.26 13.93 31.49
C ASP A 137 -46.04 15.43 31.69
N GLN A 138 -45.24 15.81 32.71
CA GLN A 138 -44.90 17.20 32.98
C GLN A 138 -44.05 17.80 31.85
N ASP A 139 -43.02 17.08 31.41
CA ASP A 139 -42.15 17.48 30.30
C ASP A 139 -42.95 17.61 29.00
N PHE A 140 -43.74 16.59 28.66
CA PHE A 140 -44.63 16.58 27.50
C PHE A 140 -45.60 17.77 27.50
N MET A 141 -46.32 18.00 28.61
CA MET A 141 -47.28 19.10 28.71
C MET A 141 -46.61 20.47 28.62
N ASN A 142 -45.42 20.63 29.24
CA ASN A 142 -44.61 21.85 29.12
C ASN A 142 -43.97 22.04 27.73
N GLY A 143 -43.91 21.00 26.90
CA GLY A 143 -43.25 21.04 25.58
C GLY A 143 -41.73 20.78 25.63
N SER A 144 -41.21 20.41 26.79
CA SER A 144 -39.85 19.90 26.99
C SER A 144 -39.81 18.45 26.49
N LEU A 145 -39.35 18.19 25.27
CA LEU A 145 -39.37 16.83 24.72
C LEU A 145 -38.05 16.09 25.01
N ARG A 146 -37.81 15.89 26.31
CA ARG A 146 -36.62 15.23 26.85
C ARG A 146 -36.95 13.79 27.19
N PHE A 147 -36.34 12.87 26.47
CA PHE A 147 -36.51 11.44 26.60
C PHE A 147 -35.34 10.81 27.35
N GLY A 148 -35.59 9.82 28.20
CA GLY A 148 -34.53 9.08 28.89
C GLY A 148 -34.99 7.76 29.49
N GLY A 149 -34.03 6.96 29.99
CA GLY A 149 -34.29 5.72 30.70
C GLY A 149 -33.62 4.51 30.04
N THR A 150 -34.17 3.31 30.27
CA THR A 150 -33.62 2.07 29.72
C THR A 150 -33.85 2.02 28.21
N ALA A 151 -32.77 1.98 27.45
CA ALA A 151 -32.81 1.98 26.00
C ALA A 151 -33.12 0.56 25.45
N GLY A 152 -34.24 0.42 24.75
CA GLY A 152 -34.70 -0.83 24.11
C GLY A 152 -34.69 -0.76 22.58
N ASN A 153 -35.43 -1.66 21.93
CA ASN A 153 -35.41 -1.79 20.47
C ASN A 153 -36.68 -1.23 19.81
N VAL A 154 -36.50 -0.44 18.74
CA VAL A 154 -37.57 -0.02 17.82
C VAL A 154 -37.31 -0.61 16.44
N THR A 155 -38.22 -1.41 15.91
CA THR A 155 -38.09 -2.05 14.59
C THR A 155 -39.31 -1.79 13.72
N ASN A 156 -39.10 -1.20 12.54
CA ASN A 156 -40.12 -1.12 11.50
C ASN A 156 -39.89 -2.19 10.42
N ARG A 157 -40.90 -3.02 10.15
CA ARG A 157 -41.02 -3.89 8.96
C ARG A 157 -42.22 -3.53 8.09
N GLY A 158 -43.09 -2.64 8.57
CA GLY A 158 -44.31 -2.23 7.89
C GLY A 158 -44.13 -0.93 7.10
N ARG A 159 -45.25 -0.26 6.82
CA ARG A 159 -45.29 1.04 6.17
C ARG A 159 -45.69 2.12 7.17
N ILE A 160 -44.83 3.12 7.35
CA ILE A 160 -45.11 4.33 8.14
C ILE A 160 -45.08 5.53 7.19
N THR A 161 -46.14 6.32 7.18
CA THR A 161 -46.29 7.50 6.34
C THR A 161 -46.78 8.67 7.19
N ALA A 162 -45.99 9.74 7.22
CA ALA A 162 -46.41 11.03 7.72
C ALA A 162 -46.97 11.88 6.56
N ASN A 163 -47.92 12.76 6.87
CA ASN A 163 -48.43 13.78 5.94
C ASN A 163 -47.30 14.71 5.48
N ASP A 164 -47.50 15.42 4.36
CA ASP A 164 -46.50 16.37 3.85
C ASP A 164 -46.20 17.48 4.87
N GLY A 165 -44.91 17.71 5.15
CA GLY A 165 -44.43 18.59 6.23
C GLY A 165 -44.47 17.97 7.62
N GLY A 166 -44.86 16.70 7.75
CA GLY A 166 -44.82 15.92 8.98
C GLY A 166 -43.44 15.33 9.29
N PHE A 167 -43.38 14.46 10.29
CA PHE A 167 -42.12 13.81 10.70
C PHE A 167 -42.33 12.38 11.19
N ILE A 168 -41.26 11.58 11.16
CA ILE A 168 -41.18 10.24 11.76
C ILE A 168 -39.89 10.17 12.59
N ALA A 169 -39.99 10.01 13.91
CA ALA A 169 -38.85 9.77 14.80
C ALA A 169 -38.95 8.38 15.44
N LEU A 170 -37.91 7.56 15.24
CA LEU A 170 -37.75 6.26 15.87
C LEU A 170 -36.56 6.34 16.84
N LEU A 171 -36.81 6.16 18.14
CA LEU A 171 -35.86 6.46 19.22
C LEU A 171 -35.67 5.24 20.13
N GLY A 172 -34.44 4.82 20.39
CA GLY A 172 -34.18 3.74 21.35
C GLY A 172 -32.70 3.48 21.57
N GLY A 173 -32.36 2.30 22.08
CA GLY A 173 -30.97 1.81 22.10
C GLY A 173 -30.56 1.20 20.76
N GLN A 174 -31.50 0.53 20.09
CA GLN A 174 -31.33 0.01 18.74
C GLN A 174 -32.56 0.33 17.89
N VAL A 175 -32.34 0.89 16.70
CA VAL A 175 -33.39 1.34 15.78
C VAL A 175 -33.15 0.75 14.40
N SER A 176 -34.11 -0.01 13.89
CA SER A 176 -34.01 -0.73 12.60
C SER A 176 -35.18 -0.41 11.69
N ASN A 177 -34.90 0.10 10.48
CA ASN A 177 -35.88 0.16 9.40
C ASN A 177 -35.63 -0.97 8.38
N GLU A 178 -36.45 -2.02 8.48
CA GLU A 178 -36.62 -3.11 7.52
C GLU A 178 -37.88 -2.93 6.66
N GLY A 179 -38.59 -1.81 6.84
CA GLY A 179 -39.83 -1.44 6.15
C GLY A 179 -39.70 -0.12 5.36
N THR A 180 -40.83 0.54 5.11
CA THR A 180 -40.87 1.84 4.41
C THR A 180 -41.26 2.97 5.34
N LEU A 181 -40.44 4.02 5.40
CA LEU A 181 -40.73 5.30 6.05
C LEU A 181 -40.91 6.39 5.00
N THR A 182 -41.91 7.27 5.15
CA THR A 182 -42.18 8.36 4.21
C THR A 182 -42.65 9.62 4.91
N ALA A 183 -41.95 10.74 4.74
CA ALA A 183 -42.31 12.06 5.25
C ALA A 183 -41.86 13.16 4.27
N ARG A 184 -42.62 13.37 3.18
CA ARG A 184 -42.27 14.37 2.15
C ARG A 184 -42.35 15.78 2.72
N LEU A 185 -41.49 16.68 2.23
CA LEU A 185 -41.34 18.07 2.71
C LEU A 185 -41.08 18.17 4.23
N GLY A 186 -40.63 17.08 4.85
CA GLY A 186 -40.59 16.84 6.29
C GLY A 186 -39.40 15.96 6.68
N ASN A 187 -39.42 15.36 7.88
CA ASN A 187 -38.22 14.77 8.49
C ASN A 187 -38.38 13.29 8.86
N VAL A 188 -37.34 12.48 8.62
CA VAL A 188 -37.25 11.10 9.15
C VAL A 188 -35.98 10.92 9.98
N THR A 189 -36.13 10.58 11.26
CA THR A 189 -35.02 10.40 12.18
C THR A 189 -35.01 9.00 12.81
N LEU A 190 -33.86 8.34 12.77
CA LEU A 190 -33.57 7.11 13.52
C LEU A 190 -32.41 7.42 14.48
N ALA A 191 -32.66 7.44 15.79
CA ALA A 191 -31.65 7.83 16.77
C ALA A 191 -31.45 6.77 17.86
N ALA A 192 -30.18 6.47 18.16
CA ALA A 192 -29.76 5.43 19.10
C ALA A 192 -28.94 6.01 20.28
N GLY A 193 -29.52 5.94 21.49
CA GLY A 193 -28.94 6.48 22.73
C GLY A 193 -29.77 6.14 23.98
N SER A 194 -29.34 6.59 25.16
CA SER A 194 -30.04 6.40 26.45
C SER A 194 -30.74 7.65 27.00
N ALA A 195 -30.35 8.83 26.51
CA ALA A 195 -31.10 10.08 26.70
C ALA A 195 -31.05 10.91 25.42
N MET A 196 -32.17 11.54 25.05
CA MET A 196 -32.31 12.33 23.83
C MET A 196 -33.24 13.52 24.04
N THR A 197 -32.90 14.68 23.46
CA THR A 197 -33.79 15.84 23.38
C THR A 197 -34.26 16.00 21.94
N LEU A 198 -35.58 16.06 21.74
CA LEU A 198 -36.19 16.47 20.48
C LEU A 198 -36.52 17.96 20.56
N ASP A 199 -35.98 18.74 19.62
CA ASP A 199 -36.41 20.12 19.41
C ASP A 199 -37.23 20.22 18.12
N PHE A 200 -38.34 20.94 18.21
CA PHE A 200 -39.11 21.38 17.05
C PHE A 200 -38.86 22.87 16.92
N ASN A 201 -37.89 23.22 16.08
CA ASN A 201 -37.67 24.61 15.71
C ASN A 201 -39.00 25.21 15.20
N GLY A 202 -39.22 26.50 15.45
CA GLY A 202 -40.45 27.21 15.06
C GLY A 202 -40.72 27.27 13.55
N ASP A 203 -39.80 26.75 12.73
CA ASP A 203 -39.87 26.57 11.28
C ASP A 203 -40.39 25.18 10.85
N GLY A 204 -40.52 24.23 11.79
CA GLY A 204 -40.95 22.85 11.54
C GLY A 204 -39.82 21.81 11.42
N LEU A 205 -38.56 22.20 11.58
CA LEU A 205 -37.43 21.27 11.54
C LEU A 205 -37.31 20.48 12.86
N LEU A 206 -37.19 19.16 12.75
CA LEU A 206 -36.94 18.26 13.88
C LEU A 206 -35.43 18.11 14.09
N GLN A 207 -34.89 18.64 15.19
CA GLN A 207 -33.53 18.34 15.62
C GLN A 207 -33.56 17.29 16.73
N VAL A 208 -32.70 16.28 16.63
CA VAL A 208 -32.47 15.30 17.71
C VAL A 208 -31.05 15.47 18.22
N ARG A 209 -30.92 15.84 19.49
CA ARG A 209 -29.64 15.77 20.21
C ARG A 209 -29.65 14.50 21.06
N ILE A 210 -28.66 13.64 20.88
CA ILE A 210 -28.39 12.56 21.83
C ILE A 210 -27.64 13.20 23.01
N ASP A 211 -28.24 13.11 24.21
CA ASP A 211 -27.68 13.67 25.44
C ASP A 211 -26.78 12.67 26.17
N GLN A 212 -27.05 11.36 26.01
CA GLN A 212 -26.26 10.25 26.54
C GLN A 212 -26.32 9.06 25.58
N GLY A 213 -25.17 8.47 25.27
CA GLY A 213 -25.06 7.28 24.42
C GLY A 213 -25.46 5.98 25.12
N THR A 214 -25.32 4.84 24.43
CA THR A 214 -25.53 3.50 25.00
C THR A 214 -24.42 2.53 24.59
N ALA A 215 -24.33 1.37 25.25
CA ALA A 215 -23.22 0.42 25.09
C ALA A 215 -23.14 -0.24 23.70
N GLN A 216 -24.28 -0.40 23.04
CA GLN A 216 -24.43 -0.97 21.69
C GLN A 216 -25.44 -0.15 20.88
N ALA A 217 -25.13 1.13 20.67
CA ALA A 217 -26.02 2.03 19.94
C ALA A 217 -26.04 1.64 18.46
N LEU A 218 -27.23 1.39 17.91
CA LEU A 218 -27.40 1.01 16.50
C LEU A 218 -28.55 1.79 15.86
N ALA A 219 -28.27 2.57 14.81
CA ALA A 219 -29.28 3.13 13.94
C ALA A 219 -29.08 2.58 12.52
N GLN A 220 -30.06 1.87 11.97
CA GLN A 220 -29.88 1.23 10.66
C GLN A 220 -31.09 1.31 9.72
N ASN A 221 -30.79 1.48 8.42
CA ASN A 221 -31.74 1.31 7.32
C ASN A 221 -31.34 0.11 6.45
N ARG A 222 -32.32 -0.76 6.22
CA ARG A 222 -32.21 -2.00 5.44
C ARG A 222 -33.21 -2.07 4.28
N GLN A 223 -34.24 -1.21 4.28
CA GLN A 223 -35.15 -1.06 3.14
C GLN A 223 -35.26 0.41 2.73
N MET A 224 -36.37 1.13 2.98
CA MET A 224 -36.63 2.41 2.28
C MET A 224 -37.01 3.55 3.23
N ILE A 225 -36.36 4.70 3.04
CA ILE A 225 -36.70 5.98 3.66
C ILE A 225 -36.87 7.03 2.56
N VAL A 226 -37.97 7.80 2.60
CA VAL A 226 -38.28 8.87 1.64
C VAL A 226 -38.64 10.17 2.36
N ALA A 227 -37.90 11.24 2.11
CA ALA A 227 -38.12 12.59 2.64
C ALA A 227 -37.81 13.69 1.59
N ASP A 228 -38.27 13.52 0.34
CA ASP A 228 -38.11 14.52 -0.73
C ASP A 228 -38.54 15.93 -0.26
N GLY A 229 -37.65 16.91 -0.41
CA GLY A 229 -37.79 18.30 0.05
C GLY A 229 -37.65 18.51 1.56
N GLY A 230 -36.97 17.58 2.25
CA GLY A 230 -36.69 17.61 3.69
C GLY A 230 -35.46 16.77 4.07
N THR A 231 -35.40 16.29 5.32
CA THR A 231 -34.16 15.73 5.91
C THR A 231 -34.34 14.29 6.40
N VAL A 232 -33.33 13.45 6.17
CA VAL A 232 -33.17 12.15 6.85
C VAL A 232 -31.95 12.18 7.76
N LEU A 233 -32.14 11.81 9.03
CA LEU A 233 -31.08 11.70 10.03
C LEU A 233 -31.01 10.28 10.61
N LEU A 234 -29.89 9.59 10.44
CA LEU A 234 -29.55 8.38 11.21
C LEU A 234 -28.42 8.75 12.16
N SER A 235 -28.59 8.53 13.47
CA SER A 235 -27.54 8.83 14.45
C SER A 235 -27.43 7.82 15.58
N ALA A 236 -26.20 7.55 16.02
CA ALA A 236 -25.92 6.66 17.14
C ALA A 236 -24.73 7.19 17.97
N GLN A 237 -24.87 7.22 19.31
CA GLN A 237 -23.80 7.67 20.22
C GLN A 237 -23.40 6.58 21.22
N ALA A 238 -22.10 6.46 21.45
CA ALA A 238 -21.53 5.48 22.38
C ALA A 238 -21.61 5.99 23.82
N ALA A 239 -21.79 5.09 24.80
CA ALA A 239 -21.80 5.47 26.21
C ALA A 239 -20.41 5.89 26.74
N ASP A 240 -19.35 5.25 26.26
CA ASP A 240 -17.97 5.43 26.69
C ASP A 240 -16.98 4.95 25.60
N ALA A 241 -15.68 4.89 25.92
CA ALA A 241 -14.61 4.49 25.01
C ALA A 241 -14.51 2.96 24.72
N LEU A 242 -15.29 2.13 25.40
CA LEU A 242 -15.38 0.68 25.17
C LEU A 242 -16.68 0.28 24.46
N ALA A 243 -17.69 1.15 24.52
CA ALA A 243 -18.95 1.03 23.78
C ALA A 243 -18.76 1.28 22.27
N GLN A 244 -19.61 0.63 21.46
CA GLN A 244 -19.68 0.87 20.02
C GLN A 244 -20.99 1.57 19.66
N ALA A 245 -20.88 2.59 18.81
CA ALA A 245 -22.02 3.21 18.14
C ALA A 245 -21.91 2.98 16.64
N VAL A 246 -22.95 2.41 16.05
CA VAL A 246 -22.95 2.00 14.65
C VAL A 246 -24.14 2.61 13.92
N VAL A 247 -23.85 3.29 12.80
CA VAL A 247 -24.86 3.71 11.84
C VAL A 247 -24.68 2.89 10.56
N ASN A 248 -25.73 2.22 10.09
CA ASN A 248 -25.66 1.36 8.90
C ASN A 248 -26.72 1.75 7.86
N ASN A 249 -26.32 2.01 6.62
CA ASN A 249 -27.23 1.94 5.48
C ASN A 249 -26.89 0.77 4.57
N THR A 250 -27.90 -0.03 4.24
CA THR A 250 -27.84 -1.08 3.20
C THR A 250 -29.04 -1.02 2.25
N GLY A 251 -29.99 -0.12 2.53
CA GLY A 251 -31.17 0.11 1.70
C GLY A 251 -31.09 1.43 0.93
N VAL A 252 -32.25 1.99 0.61
CA VAL A 252 -32.41 3.28 -0.05
C VAL A 252 -32.79 4.35 0.97
N ILE A 253 -32.04 5.45 0.96
CA ILE A 253 -32.42 6.71 1.59
C ILE A 253 -32.56 7.75 0.48
N GLN A 254 -33.74 8.33 0.33
CA GLN A 254 -34.06 9.31 -0.70
C GLN A 254 -34.58 10.59 -0.04
N ALA A 255 -33.88 11.70 -0.25
CA ALA A 255 -34.30 13.04 0.13
C ALA A 255 -33.88 14.00 -0.99
N ARG A 256 -34.58 13.95 -2.12
CA ARG A 256 -34.31 14.79 -3.28
C ARG A 256 -34.74 16.23 -3.03
N SER A 257 -34.10 17.22 -3.67
CA SER A 257 -34.57 18.60 -3.62
C SER A 257 -35.96 18.75 -4.27
N VAL A 258 -36.78 19.67 -3.76
CA VAL A 258 -38.09 20.02 -4.32
C VAL A 258 -38.26 21.54 -4.34
N GLY A 259 -38.32 22.12 -5.53
CA GLY A 259 -38.44 23.56 -5.79
C GLY A 259 -37.27 24.40 -5.26
N GLN A 260 -37.37 24.85 -4.00
CA GLN A 260 -36.35 25.65 -3.30
C GLN A 260 -35.98 25.04 -1.94
N ARG A 261 -36.42 23.80 -1.68
CA ARG A 261 -36.06 23.04 -0.48
C ARG A 261 -35.03 21.99 -0.85
N HIS A 262 -33.77 22.26 -0.51
CA HIS A 262 -32.68 21.31 -0.67
C HIS A 262 -32.93 20.10 0.23
N GLY A 263 -32.84 18.90 -0.35
CA GLY A 263 -32.94 17.67 0.41
C GLY A 263 -31.64 17.36 1.16
N GLN A 264 -31.74 16.69 2.31
CA GLN A 264 -30.59 16.39 3.17
C GLN A 264 -30.59 14.95 3.69
N ILE A 265 -29.42 14.31 3.69
CA ILE A 265 -29.21 12.97 4.25
C ILE A 265 -28.00 13.02 5.18
N VAL A 266 -28.17 12.67 6.45
CA VAL A 266 -27.12 12.79 7.47
C VAL A 266 -26.99 11.48 8.25
N LEU A 267 -25.80 10.89 8.26
CA LEU A 267 -25.46 9.65 8.96
C LEU A 267 -24.35 9.95 10.00
N LEU A 268 -24.72 10.13 11.27
CA LEU A 268 -23.82 10.59 12.34
C LEU A 268 -23.55 9.50 13.39
N GLY A 269 -22.36 8.90 13.35
CA GLY A 269 -21.80 8.13 14.45
C GLY A 269 -20.96 9.01 15.39
N ASP A 270 -20.64 8.46 16.57
CA ASP A 270 -19.75 9.11 17.54
C ASP A 270 -18.33 9.37 16.96
N MET A 271 -17.81 10.60 17.14
CA MET A 271 -16.51 11.02 16.60
C MET A 271 -15.28 10.51 17.37
N HIS A 272 -15.47 9.78 18.47
CA HIS A 272 -14.38 9.15 19.23
C HIS A 272 -14.33 7.63 18.98
N ASN A 273 -15.48 6.96 18.98
CA ASN A 273 -15.57 5.49 18.94
C ASN A 273 -16.60 4.93 17.96
N GLY A 274 -17.35 5.81 17.28
CA GLY A 274 -18.43 5.43 16.37
C GLY A 274 -17.94 4.93 15.01
N GLN A 275 -18.83 4.22 14.32
CA GLN A 275 -18.62 3.76 12.96
C GLN A 275 -19.87 3.98 12.10
N VAL A 276 -19.70 4.60 10.94
CA VAL A 276 -20.73 4.66 9.89
C VAL A 276 -20.35 3.66 8.80
N ASN A 277 -21.25 2.74 8.44
CA ASN A 277 -21.12 1.87 7.27
C ASN A 277 -22.14 2.27 6.21
N VAL A 278 -21.66 2.65 5.03
CA VAL A 278 -22.47 3.17 3.93
C VAL A 278 -22.45 2.21 2.74
N GLY A 279 -23.57 1.57 2.47
CA GLY A 279 -23.86 0.86 1.22
C GLY A 279 -25.28 1.20 0.74
N GLY A 280 -25.77 0.48 -0.27
CA GLY A 280 -27.09 0.74 -0.85
C GLY A 280 -27.14 2.08 -1.60
N THR A 281 -28.22 2.85 -1.44
CA THR A 281 -28.43 4.11 -2.18
C THR A 281 -28.67 5.29 -1.24
N LEU A 282 -27.95 6.39 -1.48
CA LEU A 282 -28.22 7.72 -0.90
C LEU A 282 -28.51 8.70 -2.06
N ASP A 283 -29.75 9.16 -2.18
CA ASP A 283 -30.19 10.04 -3.27
C ASP A 283 -30.73 11.37 -2.73
N ALA A 284 -29.94 12.43 -2.93
CA ALA A 284 -30.31 13.82 -2.68
C ALA A 284 -30.22 14.66 -3.97
N SER A 285 -30.53 14.06 -5.13
CA SER A 285 -30.56 14.76 -6.42
C SER A 285 -31.68 15.81 -6.55
N ALA A 286 -31.60 16.65 -7.58
CA ALA A 286 -32.65 17.58 -7.97
C ALA A 286 -33.09 17.33 -9.42
N ALA A 287 -34.39 17.21 -9.65
CA ALA A 287 -34.95 17.05 -11.00
C ALA A 287 -35.00 18.38 -11.76
N THR A 288 -35.38 18.32 -13.04
CA THR A 288 -35.56 19.52 -13.88
C THR A 288 -36.58 20.47 -13.25
N GLY A 289 -36.15 21.70 -12.97
CA GLY A 289 -36.96 22.72 -12.28
C GLY A 289 -36.94 22.69 -10.74
N ASP A 290 -36.28 21.73 -10.09
CA ASP A 290 -36.23 21.59 -8.62
C ASP A 290 -34.98 22.26 -7.96
N GLY A 291 -34.26 23.09 -8.72
CA GLY A 291 -33.13 23.88 -8.22
C GLY A 291 -31.82 23.10 -8.06
N ASP A 292 -31.09 23.40 -7.00
CA ASP A 292 -29.78 22.82 -6.71
C ASP A 292 -29.87 21.46 -6.02
N GLY A 293 -28.82 20.66 -6.19
CA GLY A 293 -28.66 19.36 -5.56
C GLY A 293 -28.55 19.46 -4.04
N GLY A 294 -29.04 18.42 -3.36
CA GLY A 294 -29.04 18.32 -1.91
C GLY A 294 -27.67 18.00 -1.30
N PHE A 295 -27.66 17.83 0.02
CA PHE A 295 -26.46 17.56 0.80
C PHE A 295 -26.50 16.19 1.46
N ILE A 296 -25.38 15.47 1.43
CA ILE A 296 -25.21 14.17 2.06
C ILE A 296 -24.00 14.24 2.99
N GLU A 297 -24.14 13.77 4.21
CA GLU A 297 -23.08 13.78 5.24
C GLU A 297 -22.97 12.40 5.91
N THR A 298 -21.75 11.91 6.05
CA THR A 298 -21.44 10.61 6.66
C THR A 298 -20.22 10.78 7.57
N SER A 299 -20.47 10.87 8.88
CA SER A 299 -19.52 11.35 9.89
C SER A 299 -19.43 10.40 11.07
N ALA A 300 -18.22 9.97 11.44
CA ALA A 300 -17.94 9.16 12.63
C ALA A 300 -16.43 9.03 12.81
N ALA A 301 -15.97 8.52 13.97
CA ALA A 301 -14.54 8.21 14.16
C ALA A 301 -13.96 7.35 13.02
N ARG A 302 -14.76 6.42 12.48
CA ARG A 302 -14.48 5.66 11.25
C ARG A 302 -15.68 5.65 10.32
N VAL A 303 -15.46 5.90 9.03
CA VAL A 303 -16.48 5.76 7.98
C VAL A 303 -16.03 4.67 7.02
N LYS A 304 -16.86 3.66 6.77
CA LYS A 304 -16.59 2.58 5.82
C LYS A 304 -17.62 2.61 4.70
N VAL A 305 -17.15 2.65 3.46
CA VAL A 305 -17.99 2.67 2.26
C VAL A 305 -17.93 1.31 1.56
N ALA A 306 -19.07 0.83 1.09
CA ALA A 306 -19.21 -0.40 0.32
C ALA A 306 -18.98 -0.13 -1.19
N ASP A 307 -18.41 -1.11 -1.90
CA ASP A 307 -18.06 -0.96 -3.32
C ASP A 307 -19.27 -0.79 -4.25
N ASP A 308 -20.46 -1.20 -3.81
CA ASP A 308 -21.72 -1.12 -4.56
C ASP A 308 -22.56 0.14 -4.23
N VAL A 309 -22.05 1.03 -3.36
CA VAL A 309 -22.77 2.24 -2.95
C VAL A 309 -23.16 3.10 -4.15
N GLN A 310 -24.39 3.61 -4.15
CA GLN A 310 -24.90 4.56 -5.13
C GLN A 310 -25.18 5.89 -4.42
N VAL A 311 -24.40 6.92 -4.72
CA VAL A 311 -24.56 8.27 -4.16
C VAL A 311 -24.85 9.25 -5.29
N ASN A 312 -25.89 10.07 -5.13
CA ASN A 312 -26.30 11.04 -6.14
C ASN A 312 -26.76 12.35 -5.49
N THR A 313 -26.09 13.45 -5.82
CA THR A 313 -26.49 14.82 -5.46
C THR A 313 -26.67 15.70 -6.69
N ARG A 314 -26.71 15.11 -7.89
CA ARG A 314 -26.78 15.85 -9.17
C ARG A 314 -28.07 16.68 -9.27
N ALA A 315 -27.92 17.91 -9.74
CA ALA A 315 -29.04 18.69 -10.27
C ALA A 315 -29.12 18.56 -11.79
N ALA A 316 -30.33 18.62 -12.34
CA ALA A 316 -30.55 18.67 -13.78
C ALA A 316 -30.18 20.04 -14.38
N ASP A 317 -30.63 21.13 -13.73
CA ASP A 317 -30.48 22.51 -14.21
C ASP A 317 -29.69 23.44 -13.26
N GLY A 318 -29.45 23.00 -12.01
CA GLY A 318 -28.78 23.76 -10.96
C GLY A 318 -27.35 23.29 -10.67
N ALA A 319 -26.78 23.76 -9.55
CA ALA A 319 -25.52 23.26 -9.03
C ALA A 319 -25.67 21.81 -8.54
N THR A 320 -24.70 20.95 -8.85
CA THR A 320 -24.62 19.61 -8.22
C THR A 320 -24.26 19.78 -6.75
N GLY A 321 -25.00 19.09 -5.88
CA GLY A 321 -24.78 19.13 -4.43
C GLY A 321 -23.56 18.32 -3.99
N THR A 322 -23.40 18.12 -2.69
CA THR A 322 -22.16 17.59 -2.10
C THR A 322 -22.40 16.39 -1.18
N TRP A 323 -21.53 15.39 -1.28
CA TRP A 323 -21.34 14.35 -0.27
C TRP A 323 -20.08 14.64 0.57
N LEU A 324 -20.26 14.90 1.86
CA LEU A 324 -19.20 15.04 2.86
C LEU A 324 -18.95 13.71 3.59
N ILE A 325 -17.68 13.32 3.68
CA ILE A 325 -17.18 12.19 4.46
C ILE A 325 -16.07 12.72 5.38
N ASP A 326 -16.30 12.77 6.69
CA ASP A 326 -15.38 13.41 7.65
C ASP A 326 -15.01 12.55 8.88
N PRO A 327 -14.11 11.55 8.70
CA PRO A 327 -13.59 10.73 9.79
C PRO A 327 -12.33 11.33 10.46
N VAL A 328 -11.67 10.55 11.33
CA VAL A 328 -10.35 10.93 11.88
C VAL A 328 -9.23 10.71 10.84
N ASP A 329 -9.16 9.54 10.22
CA ASP A 329 -8.27 9.27 9.08
C ASP A 329 -9.11 8.66 7.94
N PHE A 330 -8.68 8.79 6.69
CA PHE A 330 -9.38 8.14 5.56
C PHE A 330 -8.43 7.66 4.46
N THR A 331 -8.62 6.42 4.01
CA THR A 331 -7.82 5.76 2.99
C THR A 331 -8.67 5.30 1.81
N VAL A 332 -8.37 5.80 0.61
CA VAL A 332 -8.87 5.24 -0.66
C VAL A 332 -7.92 4.12 -1.08
N ALA A 333 -8.37 2.86 -1.05
CA ALA A 333 -7.56 1.71 -1.48
C ALA A 333 -8.42 0.54 -1.97
N ALA A 334 -7.94 -0.20 -2.99
CA ALA A 334 -8.65 -1.31 -3.62
C ALA A 334 -8.97 -2.48 -2.65
N SER A 335 -8.20 -2.61 -1.57
CA SER A 335 -8.46 -3.55 -0.48
C SER A 335 -7.93 -2.98 0.84
N GLY A 336 -8.68 -3.14 1.93
CA GLY A 336 -8.27 -2.70 3.26
C GLY A 336 -8.39 -1.20 3.54
N GLY A 337 -8.67 -0.36 2.52
CA GLY A 337 -9.05 1.04 2.70
C GLY A 337 -10.50 1.21 3.15
N ASP A 338 -10.90 2.46 3.36
CA ASP A 338 -12.23 2.87 3.80
C ASP A 338 -13.22 2.93 2.64
N ILE A 339 -12.75 3.37 1.47
CA ILE A 339 -13.46 3.33 0.17
C ILE A 339 -12.49 2.81 -0.92
N SER A 340 -13.01 2.15 -1.96
CA SER A 340 -12.20 1.80 -3.13
C SER A 340 -12.14 2.96 -4.13
N GLY A 341 -11.11 3.01 -4.96
CA GLY A 341 -10.99 4.00 -6.03
C GLY A 341 -12.15 3.91 -7.03
N ALA A 342 -12.64 2.70 -7.29
CA ALA A 342 -13.81 2.44 -8.14
C ALA A 342 -15.12 3.00 -7.56
N ALA A 343 -15.38 2.84 -6.26
CA ALA A 343 -16.56 3.39 -5.60
C ALA A 343 -16.54 4.93 -5.56
N LEU A 344 -15.38 5.51 -5.25
CA LEU A 344 -15.20 6.97 -5.27
C LEU A 344 -15.38 7.54 -6.69
N SER A 345 -14.80 6.91 -7.70
CA SER A 345 -14.98 7.25 -9.12
C SER A 345 -16.44 7.21 -9.56
N THR A 346 -17.19 6.22 -9.10
CA THR A 346 -18.63 6.07 -9.39
C THR A 346 -19.45 7.18 -8.73
N SER A 347 -19.13 7.54 -7.49
CA SER A 347 -19.81 8.62 -6.77
C SER A 347 -19.52 9.99 -7.38
N LEU A 348 -18.30 10.23 -7.86
CA LEU A 348 -17.92 11.44 -8.59
C LEU A 348 -18.67 11.59 -9.93
N ALA A 349 -19.25 10.54 -10.50
CA ALA A 349 -20.10 10.66 -11.69
C ALA A 349 -21.47 11.32 -11.40
N GLY A 350 -21.91 11.37 -10.14
CA GLY A 350 -23.21 11.90 -9.71
C GLY A 350 -23.16 12.98 -8.62
N SER A 351 -22.00 13.25 -8.02
CA SER A 351 -21.87 14.12 -6.86
C SER A 351 -20.53 14.86 -6.81
N ASN A 352 -20.50 16.05 -6.21
CA ASN A 352 -19.26 16.57 -5.63
C ASN A 352 -18.94 15.76 -4.36
N VAL A 353 -17.67 15.41 -4.14
CA VAL A 353 -17.26 14.60 -2.98
C VAL A 353 -16.18 15.33 -2.18
N VAL A 354 -16.40 15.45 -0.87
CA VAL A 354 -15.46 16.05 0.08
C VAL A 354 -15.01 14.99 1.07
N LEU A 355 -13.72 14.65 1.02
CA LEU A 355 -13.05 13.82 2.01
C LEU A 355 -12.33 14.76 2.99
N GLN A 356 -12.73 14.73 4.27
CA GLN A 356 -12.27 15.68 5.28
C GLN A 356 -11.77 14.98 6.55
N SER A 357 -10.48 14.66 6.65
CA SER A 357 -9.94 14.09 7.90
C SER A 357 -9.80 15.15 8.99
N SER A 358 -9.97 14.72 10.25
CA SER A 358 -9.85 15.53 11.46
C SER A 358 -8.75 14.97 12.36
N SER A 359 -8.07 15.77 13.18
CA SER A 359 -6.97 15.24 14.02
C SER A 359 -7.45 14.23 15.07
N GLY A 360 -8.76 14.23 15.37
CA GLY A 360 -9.40 13.41 16.40
C GLY A 360 -8.98 13.82 17.82
N ALA A 361 -9.83 13.48 18.80
CA ALA A 361 -9.42 13.49 20.20
C ALA A 361 -8.74 12.16 20.62
N SER A 362 -8.83 11.14 19.77
CA SER A 362 -8.33 9.78 20.03
C SER A 362 -7.89 9.05 18.76
N ALA A 363 -6.73 8.38 18.84
CA ALA A 363 -6.22 7.30 17.97
C ALA A 363 -5.75 7.60 16.52
N GLY A 364 -6.22 8.62 15.82
CA GLY A 364 -5.78 8.90 14.44
C GLY A 364 -4.74 10.03 14.30
N ARG A 365 -4.29 10.29 13.05
CA ARG A 365 -3.34 11.39 12.74
C ARG A 365 -3.98 12.59 12.07
N GLY A 366 -5.15 12.43 11.45
CA GLY A 366 -5.71 13.43 10.54
C GLY A 366 -5.18 13.29 9.11
N ASP A 367 -4.80 12.08 8.68
CA ASP A 367 -4.24 11.82 7.35
C ASP A 367 -5.33 11.45 6.31
N LEU A 368 -5.10 11.87 5.06
CA LEU A 368 -5.78 11.35 3.87
C LEU A 368 -4.78 10.62 2.97
N LEU A 369 -5.10 9.39 2.58
CA LEU A 369 -4.29 8.58 1.66
C LEU A 369 -5.11 8.14 0.45
N VAL A 370 -4.61 8.43 -0.75
CA VAL A 370 -5.13 7.89 -2.03
C VAL A 370 -4.13 6.86 -2.56
N ALA A 371 -4.41 5.58 -2.36
CA ALA A 371 -3.57 4.44 -2.73
C ALA A 371 -4.24 3.49 -3.76
N ASP A 372 -5.35 3.92 -4.36
CA ASP A 372 -6.01 3.28 -5.50
C ASP A 372 -6.49 4.35 -6.50
N ARG A 373 -6.66 3.97 -7.76
CA ARG A 373 -6.91 4.91 -8.86
C ARG A 373 -8.30 5.53 -8.77
N VAL A 374 -8.38 6.84 -8.95
CA VAL A 374 -9.64 7.60 -8.95
C VAL A 374 -9.78 8.31 -10.30
N GLY A 375 -10.87 8.05 -11.03
CA GLY A 375 -11.07 8.62 -12.37
C GLY A 375 -12.52 9.00 -12.65
N TRP A 376 -12.75 10.22 -13.16
CA TRP A 376 -14.10 10.69 -13.51
C TRP A 376 -14.10 11.63 -14.72
N SER A 377 -15.27 11.71 -15.37
CA SER A 377 -15.51 12.52 -16.57
C SER A 377 -16.69 13.49 -16.43
N ALA A 378 -17.29 13.56 -15.25
CA ALA A 378 -18.33 14.53 -14.94
C ALA A 378 -17.70 15.88 -14.52
N ASP A 379 -18.44 16.97 -14.68
CA ASP A 379 -18.07 18.32 -14.21
C ASP A 379 -18.33 18.46 -12.70
N THR A 380 -17.74 17.56 -11.93
CA THR A 380 -17.82 17.44 -10.46
C THR A 380 -16.43 17.59 -9.84
N THR A 381 -16.41 17.92 -8.56
CA THR A 381 -15.20 18.21 -7.79
C THR A 381 -14.93 17.14 -6.73
N LEU A 382 -13.69 16.66 -6.68
CA LEU A 382 -13.12 15.96 -5.54
C LEU A 382 -12.37 16.95 -4.64
N THR A 383 -12.71 16.98 -3.35
CA THR A 383 -11.99 17.77 -2.34
C THR A 383 -11.32 16.83 -1.34
N LEU A 384 -10.02 17.02 -1.11
CA LEU A 384 -9.20 16.30 -0.14
C LEU A 384 -8.68 17.30 0.90
N THR A 385 -9.31 17.38 2.07
CA THR A 385 -8.93 18.31 3.15
C THR A 385 -8.47 17.52 4.37
N ALA A 386 -7.23 17.69 4.80
CA ALA A 386 -6.63 16.91 5.89
C ALA A 386 -6.13 17.78 7.04
N ALA A 387 -6.32 17.33 8.28
CA ALA A 387 -5.74 17.98 9.46
C ALA A 387 -4.21 17.80 9.54
N ASN A 388 -3.69 16.70 8.99
CA ASN A 388 -2.27 16.44 8.80
C ASN A 388 -1.93 16.27 7.31
N ASP A 389 -1.57 15.08 6.83
CA ASP A 389 -1.05 14.90 5.47
C ASP A 389 -2.14 14.59 4.44
N VAL A 390 -1.92 15.01 3.18
CA VAL A 390 -2.57 14.42 1.99
C VAL A 390 -1.51 13.70 1.17
N LYS A 391 -1.67 12.38 1.01
CA LYS A 391 -0.73 11.50 0.30
C LYS A 391 -1.41 10.90 -0.93
N VAL A 392 -0.86 11.16 -2.12
CA VAL A 392 -1.33 10.55 -3.37
C VAL A 392 -0.28 9.55 -3.86
N GLN A 393 -0.65 8.27 -3.80
CA GLN A 393 0.17 7.09 -4.13
C GLN A 393 -0.40 6.26 -5.29
N ALA A 394 -1.50 6.72 -5.89
CA ALA A 394 -2.09 6.16 -7.11
C ALA A 394 -2.71 7.28 -7.96
N ASP A 395 -2.86 7.02 -9.26
CA ASP A 395 -3.28 8.03 -10.24
C ASP A 395 -4.66 8.63 -9.94
N ILE A 396 -4.76 9.96 -10.04
CA ILE A 396 -6.03 10.70 -10.02
C ILE A 396 -6.25 11.26 -11.43
N THR A 397 -7.40 11.03 -12.05
CA THR A 397 -7.66 11.40 -13.45
C THR A 397 -9.03 12.03 -13.65
N ALA A 398 -9.06 13.35 -13.78
CA ALA A 398 -10.25 14.09 -14.17
C ALA A 398 -10.23 14.42 -15.68
N THR A 399 -11.34 14.13 -16.36
CA THR A 399 -11.51 14.32 -17.82
C THR A 399 -12.74 15.17 -18.19
N GLY A 400 -13.58 15.52 -17.21
CA GLY A 400 -14.70 16.44 -17.42
C GLY A 400 -14.21 17.86 -17.74
N ASN A 401 -14.94 18.59 -18.57
CA ASN A 401 -14.54 19.92 -19.05
C ASN A 401 -14.32 20.92 -17.93
N HIS A 402 -15.09 20.83 -16.84
CA HIS A 402 -15.00 21.67 -15.64
C HIS A 402 -14.76 20.84 -14.37
N ALA A 403 -14.26 19.61 -14.52
CA ALA A 403 -13.95 18.75 -13.39
C ALA A 403 -12.93 19.41 -12.46
N GLY A 404 -13.13 19.24 -11.15
CA GLY A 404 -12.40 19.98 -10.12
C GLY A 404 -11.63 19.10 -9.15
N LEU A 405 -10.46 19.58 -8.72
CA LEU A 405 -9.68 18.97 -7.65
C LEU A 405 -9.22 20.03 -6.65
N VAL A 406 -9.53 19.80 -5.38
CA VAL A 406 -9.10 20.68 -4.27
C VAL A 406 -8.30 19.84 -3.28
N ILE A 407 -7.10 20.30 -2.91
CA ILE A 407 -6.19 19.60 -2.00
C ILE A 407 -5.69 20.53 -0.90
N ASN A 408 -6.07 20.26 0.34
CA ASN A 408 -5.78 21.09 1.50
C ASN A 408 -5.20 20.24 2.64
N ALA A 409 -3.89 19.97 2.61
CA ALA A 409 -3.19 19.41 3.76
C ALA A 409 -3.08 20.45 4.90
N ASN A 410 -2.80 20.00 6.12
CA ASN A 410 -2.57 20.84 7.29
C ASN A 410 -3.65 21.93 7.51
N THR A 411 -4.92 21.54 7.43
CA THR A 411 -6.07 22.45 7.51
C THR A 411 -6.93 22.16 8.75
N ALA A 412 -7.40 23.20 9.44
CA ALA A 412 -8.23 23.05 10.64
C ALA A 412 -9.68 22.69 10.24
N ASN A 413 -10.12 21.48 10.59
CA ASN A 413 -11.37 20.88 10.14
C ASN A 413 -12.21 20.40 11.34
N GLY A 414 -13.55 20.50 11.28
CA GLY A 414 -14.43 19.90 12.29
C GLY A 414 -14.16 20.33 13.74
N GLY A 415 -13.72 21.58 13.96
CA GLY A 415 -13.30 22.10 15.27
C GLY A 415 -11.92 21.64 15.75
N SER A 416 -11.23 20.78 15.00
CA SER A 416 -9.85 20.35 15.25
C SER A 416 -8.84 21.35 14.69
N ALA A 417 -7.73 21.56 15.40
CA ALA A 417 -6.62 22.34 14.88
C ALA A 417 -5.86 21.58 13.79
N ALA A 418 -5.23 22.32 12.88
CA ALA A 418 -4.25 21.76 11.97
C ALA A 418 -3.01 21.25 12.75
N SER A 419 -2.38 20.19 12.25
CA SER A 419 -1.15 19.59 12.83
C SER A 419 0.04 20.55 12.98
N GLY A 420 0.07 21.63 12.19
CA GLY A 420 1.18 22.57 12.08
C GLY A 420 2.34 22.07 11.22
N SER A 421 2.29 20.83 10.70
CA SER A 421 3.42 20.21 9.99
C SER A 421 3.05 19.34 8.78
N GLY A 422 1.76 19.00 8.61
CA GLY A 422 1.27 18.16 7.52
C GLY A 422 1.54 18.72 6.13
N ARG A 423 1.66 17.81 5.15
CA ARG A 423 2.09 18.12 3.78
C ARG A 423 1.18 17.47 2.73
N PHE A 424 1.10 18.11 1.57
CA PHE A 424 0.65 17.46 0.35
C PHE A 424 1.86 16.79 -0.32
N THR A 425 1.70 15.51 -0.69
CA THR A 425 2.73 14.71 -1.37
C THR A 425 2.13 13.89 -2.50
N VAL A 426 2.86 13.79 -3.61
CA VAL A 426 2.58 12.88 -4.73
C VAL A 426 3.79 11.94 -4.84
N SER A 427 3.56 10.64 -4.94
CA SER A 427 4.61 9.63 -5.03
C SER A 427 4.12 8.48 -5.89
N ASP A 428 4.88 8.09 -6.91
CA ASP A 428 4.52 7.00 -7.85
C ASP A 428 3.15 7.14 -8.56
N ALA A 429 2.64 8.37 -8.67
CA ALA A 429 1.33 8.69 -9.23
C ALA A 429 1.38 9.97 -10.07
N ALA A 430 0.43 10.12 -10.99
CA ALA A 430 0.15 11.37 -11.67
C ALA A 430 -1.25 11.91 -11.33
N ILE A 431 -1.39 13.24 -11.27
CA ILE A 431 -2.68 13.92 -11.10
C ILE A 431 -3.06 14.60 -12.43
N THR A 432 -3.80 13.85 -13.26
CA THR A 432 -4.25 14.28 -14.58
C THR A 432 -5.54 15.09 -14.50
N LEU A 433 -5.54 16.29 -15.07
CA LEU A 433 -6.68 17.21 -15.14
C LEU A 433 -6.85 17.68 -16.59
N SER A 434 -7.37 16.79 -17.43
CA SER A 434 -7.30 16.90 -18.91
C SER A 434 -8.52 17.53 -19.58
N GLY A 435 -9.47 18.06 -18.80
CA GLY A 435 -10.61 18.82 -19.31
C GLY A 435 -10.21 20.11 -20.04
N SER A 436 -11.18 20.78 -20.68
CA SER A 436 -10.94 22.05 -21.36
C SER A 436 -10.73 23.24 -20.41
N ASN A 437 -11.40 23.24 -19.26
CA ASN A 437 -11.37 24.30 -18.22
C ASN A 437 -11.37 23.68 -16.80
N PRO A 438 -10.45 22.76 -16.47
CA PRO A 438 -10.43 22.08 -15.18
C PRO A 438 -10.11 23.07 -14.06
N SER A 439 -10.61 22.80 -12.85
CA SER A 439 -10.26 23.60 -11.67
C SER A 439 -9.30 22.84 -10.76
N LEU A 440 -8.24 23.52 -10.31
CA LEU A 440 -7.29 23.00 -9.35
C LEU A 440 -7.03 24.04 -8.26
N ALA A 441 -7.17 23.64 -7.00
CA ALA A 441 -6.71 24.43 -5.86
C ALA A 441 -5.86 23.57 -4.92
N ILE A 442 -4.69 24.07 -4.52
CA ILE A 442 -3.80 23.39 -3.56
C ILE A 442 -3.40 24.37 -2.45
N GLY A 443 -3.71 24.01 -1.20
CA GLY A 443 -3.46 24.84 -0.03
C GLY A 443 -4.14 26.21 -0.12
N GLY A 444 -5.39 26.24 -0.57
CA GLY A 444 -6.15 27.48 -0.82
C GLY A 444 -5.75 28.31 -2.05
N ASN A 445 -4.66 27.96 -2.76
CA ASN A 445 -4.21 28.69 -3.94
C ASN A 445 -4.79 28.06 -5.22
N SER A 446 -5.36 28.85 -6.13
CA SER A 446 -5.85 28.39 -7.43
C SER A 446 -4.70 28.27 -8.44
N TYR A 447 -4.62 27.14 -9.14
CA TYR A 447 -3.58 26.85 -10.13
C TYR A 447 -4.13 27.00 -11.55
N THR A 448 -3.32 27.57 -12.44
CA THR A 448 -3.53 27.48 -13.88
C THR A 448 -3.05 26.11 -14.35
N VAL A 449 -3.96 25.26 -14.83
CA VAL A 449 -3.64 23.93 -15.35
C VAL A 449 -3.17 24.04 -16.80
N ILE A 450 -2.04 23.40 -17.09
CA ILE A 450 -1.39 23.41 -18.41
C ILE A 450 -1.48 22.01 -19.00
N ASN A 451 -2.24 21.87 -20.10
CA ASN A 451 -2.47 20.60 -20.79
C ASN A 451 -1.82 20.51 -22.18
N ASP A 452 -1.28 21.61 -22.69
CA ASP A 452 -0.69 21.68 -24.02
C ASP A 452 0.47 22.67 -24.11
N LEU A 453 1.22 22.58 -25.21
CA LEU A 453 2.43 23.34 -25.47
C LEU A 453 2.17 24.85 -25.71
N ALA A 454 0.98 25.23 -26.17
CA ALA A 454 0.62 26.63 -26.39
C ALA A 454 0.26 27.30 -25.05
N ALA A 455 -0.52 26.64 -24.20
CA ALA A 455 -0.78 27.06 -22.82
C ALA A 455 0.53 27.16 -22.01
N LEU A 456 1.45 26.20 -22.21
CA LEU A 456 2.77 26.21 -21.58
C LEU A 456 3.60 27.43 -21.98
N GLN A 457 3.66 27.75 -23.28
CA GLN A 457 4.39 28.94 -23.73
C GLN A 457 3.72 30.25 -23.32
N ALA A 458 2.38 30.26 -23.22
CA ALA A 458 1.58 31.42 -22.84
C ALA A 458 1.77 31.86 -21.37
N VAL A 459 2.34 31.01 -20.49
CA VAL A 459 2.70 31.37 -19.11
C VAL A 459 3.46 32.71 -19.05
N ASN A 460 4.41 32.93 -19.97
CA ASN A 460 5.20 34.17 -20.05
C ASN A 460 4.36 35.44 -20.20
N ALA A 461 3.18 35.38 -20.83
CA ALA A 461 2.30 36.54 -20.97
C ALA A 461 1.58 36.93 -19.66
N SER A 462 1.69 36.09 -18.62
CA SER A 462 1.07 36.30 -17.30
C SER A 462 2.08 36.60 -16.18
N LEU A 463 3.38 36.56 -16.47
CA LEU A 463 4.43 36.86 -15.50
C LEU A 463 4.68 38.36 -15.42
N ASP A 464 4.86 38.85 -14.20
CA ASP A 464 5.24 40.23 -13.88
C ASP A 464 6.16 40.23 -12.65
N ASN A 465 6.69 41.39 -12.26
CA ASN A 465 7.66 41.50 -11.16
C ASN A 465 7.05 41.60 -9.75
N VAL A 466 5.72 41.42 -9.59
CA VAL A 466 4.99 41.59 -8.32
C VAL A 466 4.13 40.38 -7.96
N THR A 467 3.43 39.80 -8.93
CA THR A 467 2.33 38.85 -8.72
C THR A 467 2.82 37.41 -8.60
N THR A 468 2.57 36.78 -7.45
CA THR A 468 2.72 35.34 -7.28
C THR A 468 1.68 34.59 -8.12
N ARG A 469 2.12 33.60 -8.89
CA ARG A 469 1.28 32.75 -9.76
C ARG A 469 1.51 31.27 -9.43
N TYR A 470 0.51 30.44 -9.71
CA TYR A 470 0.54 29.01 -9.47
C TYR A 470 0.19 28.28 -10.76
N PHE A 471 1.05 27.39 -11.21
CA PHE A 471 0.91 26.62 -12.44
C PHE A 471 1.10 25.14 -12.14
N ALA A 472 0.30 24.30 -12.78
CA ALA A 472 0.46 22.86 -12.72
C ALA A 472 0.34 22.23 -14.11
N LEU A 473 1.11 21.17 -14.37
CA LEU A 473 0.83 20.31 -15.52
C LEU A 473 -0.43 19.48 -15.22
N GLY A 474 -1.40 19.49 -16.13
CA GLY A 474 -2.59 18.62 -16.06
C GLY A 474 -2.46 17.34 -16.89
N SER A 475 -1.38 17.23 -17.68
CA SER A 475 -1.08 16.08 -18.54
C SER A 475 0.41 16.08 -18.91
N ASN A 476 0.88 15.00 -19.54
CA ASN A 476 2.21 14.96 -20.15
C ASN A 476 2.22 15.82 -21.43
N ILE A 477 3.31 16.54 -21.67
CA ILE A 477 3.46 17.42 -22.83
C ILE A 477 4.57 16.90 -23.75
N ASP A 478 4.23 16.66 -25.00
CA ASP A 478 5.20 16.52 -26.10
C ASP A 478 5.56 17.93 -26.59
N ALA A 479 6.83 18.31 -26.39
CA ALA A 479 7.41 19.59 -26.76
C ALA A 479 8.32 19.49 -27.99
N SER A 480 8.39 18.34 -28.69
CA SER A 480 9.23 18.13 -29.88
C SER A 480 9.00 19.17 -31.00
N ALA A 481 7.77 19.68 -31.12
CA ALA A 481 7.42 20.75 -32.05
C ALA A 481 8.23 22.05 -31.82
N THR A 482 8.71 22.29 -30.60
CA THR A 482 9.46 23.50 -30.22
C THR A 482 10.75 23.67 -31.03
N ALA A 483 11.38 22.59 -31.53
CA ALA A 483 12.60 22.66 -32.34
C ALA A 483 12.49 23.60 -33.56
N SER A 484 11.27 23.77 -34.11
CA SER A 484 11.00 24.66 -35.24
C SER A 484 10.63 26.10 -34.84
N TRP A 485 10.39 26.36 -33.57
CA TRP A 485 9.83 27.61 -33.08
C TRP A 485 10.86 28.75 -33.08
N ASN A 486 10.35 29.99 -33.12
CA ASN A 486 11.15 31.21 -33.02
C ASN A 486 12.34 31.28 -34.00
N GLY A 487 12.15 30.74 -35.22
CA GLY A 487 13.20 30.68 -36.24
C GLY A 487 14.28 29.61 -35.99
N GLY A 488 13.94 28.55 -35.24
CA GLY A 488 14.89 27.51 -34.81
C GLY A 488 15.55 27.79 -33.45
N LEU A 489 15.20 28.89 -32.77
CA LEU A 489 15.69 29.21 -31.43
C LEU A 489 14.98 28.40 -30.31
N GLY A 490 14.02 27.55 -30.67
CA GLY A 490 13.30 26.72 -29.72
C GLY A 490 12.22 27.47 -28.94
N PHE A 491 11.76 26.86 -27.85
CA PHE A 491 10.87 27.46 -26.85
C PHE A 491 11.49 28.75 -26.27
N VAL A 492 10.66 29.68 -25.79
CA VAL A 492 11.10 30.85 -25.01
C VAL A 492 11.06 30.48 -23.52
N PRO A 493 12.20 30.44 -22.81
CA PRO A 493 12.27 30.15 -21.38
C PRO A 493 11.19 30.89 -20.56
N LEU A 494 10.63 30.22 -19.57
CA LEU A 494 9.66 30.83 -18.66
C LEU A 494 10.35 31.78 -17.68
N GLY A 495 9.90 33.04 -17.62
CA GLY A 495 10.49 34.05 -16.75
C GLY A 495 11.83 34.60 -17.24
N ALA A 496 11.94 35.93 -17.20
CA ALA A 496 13.11 36.69 -17.66
C ALA A 496 13.54 37.70 -16.59
N TRP A 497 14.71 38.32 -16.76
CA TRP A 497 15.14 39.42 -15.89
C TRP A 497 14.13 40.59 -15.96
N GLY A 498 13.59 41.02 -14.82
CA GLY A 498 12.53 42.03 -14.72
C GLY A 498 11.10 41.48 -14.88
N ALA A 499 10.96 40.18 -15.13
CA ALA A 499 9.69 39.44 -15.16
C ALA A 499 9.97 37.98 -14.74
N GLU A 500 10.55 37.80 -13.55
CA GLU A 500 10.97 36.48 -13.08
C GLU A 500 9.76 35.58 -12.81
N PHE A 501 9.94 34.26 -12.83
CA PHE A 501 8.92 33.35 -12.36
C PHE A 501 8.70 33.52 -10.84
N ARG A 502 7.48 33.89 -10.44
CA ARG A 502 7.09 34.13 -9.04
C ARG A 502 5.99 33.16 -8.62
N GLY A 503 6.26 32.30 -7.64
CA GLY A 503 5.28 31.35 -7.09
C GLY A 503 5.63 29.89 -7.37
N ILE A 504 4.64 29.04 -7.71
CA ILE A 504 4.83 27.58 -7.78
C ILE A 504 4.60 27.06 -9.19
N PHE A 505 5.56 26.28 -9.71
CA PHE A 505 5.36 25.39 -10.85
C PHE A 505 5.38 23.94 -10.35
N ASP A 506 4.27 23.22 -10.53
CA ASP A 506 4.12 21.83 -10.08
C ASP A 506 3.94 20.89 -11.29
N GLY A 507 4.84 19.92 -11.46
CA GLY A 507 4.67 18.92 -12.51
C GLY A 507 3.59 17.87 -12.19
N LEU A 508 3.14 17.73 -10.93
CA LEU A 508 2.12 16.76 -10.51
C LEU A 508 2.33 15.30 -10.98
N GLY A 509 3.60 14.91 -11.20
CA GLY A 509 3.98 13.59 -11.73
C GLY A 509 4.03 13.51 -13.26
N HIS A 510 3.74 14.60 -13.97
CA HIS A 510 3.78 14.68 -15.42
C HIS A 510 5.18 15.03 -15.97
N THR A 511 5.38 14.64 -17.24
CA THR A 511 6.63 14.84 -17.99
C THR A 511 6.42 15.82 -19.14
N VAL A 512 7.36 16.75 -19.32
CA VAL A 512 7.56 17.47 -20.59
C VAL A 512 8.69 16.78 -21.34
N SER A 513 8.47 16.41 -22.60
CA SER A 513 9.39 15.58 -23.40
C SER A 513 9.81 16.28 -24.70
N GLY A 514 11.05 16.11 -25.15
CA GLY A 514 11.52 16.65 -26.44
C GLY A 514 11.65 18.18 -26.49
N LEU A 515 11.85 18.84 -25.36
CA LEU A 515 11.92 20.30 -25.28
C LEU A 515 13.22 20.86 -25.88
N THR A 516 13.11 21.69 -26.92
CA THR A 516 14.27 22.35 -27.57
C THR A 516 14.34 23.83 -27.22
N ILE A 517 15.51 24.32 -26.79
CA ILE A 517 15.81 25.75 -26.56
C ILE A 517 17.22 26.05 -27.07
N GLN A 518 17.36 26.62 -28.27
CA GLN A 518 18.68 26.88 -28.87
C GLN A 518 19.00 28.38 -28.88
N ARG A 519 19.55 28.87 -27.77
CA ARG A 519 19.76 30.31 -27.49
C ARG A 519 21.20 30.61 -27.04
N PRO A 520 22.24 30.23 -27.81
CA PRO A 520 23.65 30.26 -27.39
C PRO A 520 24.24 31.65 -27.08
N SER A 521 23.50 32.74 -27.34
CA SER A 521 23.87 34.11 -26.99
C SER A 521 22.99 34.72 -25.87
N THR A 522 22.19 33.91 -25.19
CA THR A 522 21.27 34.34 -24.13
C THR A 522 21.72 33.80 -22.78
N ASN A 523 21.71 34.65 -21.75
CA ASN A 523 21.99 34.27 -20.37
C ASN A 523 20.71 33.79 -19.67
N ALA A 524 20.87 32.97 -18.62
CA ALA A 524 19.79 32.39 -17.82
C ALA A 524 18.81 31.60 -18.70
N VAL A 525 19.30 30.50 -19.27
CA VAL A 525 18.54 29.64 -20.19
C VAL A 525 18.19 28.32 -19.50
N GLY A 526 16.94 27.91 -19.64
CA GLY A 526 16.40 26.63 -19.19
C GLY A 526 14.90 26.58 -19.49
N PHE A 527 14.21 25.54 -19.02
CA PHE A 527 12.75 25.52 -19.04
C PHE A 527 12.15 26.78 -18.37
N ILE A 528 12.70 27.18 -17.22
CA ILE A 528 12.55 28.49 -16.59
C ILE A 528 13.88 29.24 -16.69
N GLY A 529 13.88 30.50 -17.12
CA GLY A 529 15.09 31.32 -17.19
C GLY A 529 15.50 31.85 -15.81
N TYR A 530 14.60 32.58 -15.16
CA TYR A 530 14.79 33.14 -13.82
C TYR A 530 13.61 32.80 -12.89
N THR A 531 13.89 32.34 -11.67
CA THR A 531 12.90 32.32 -10.57
C THR A 531 13.17 33.46 -9.58
N SER A 532 12.14 33.96 -8.89
CA SER A 532 12.30 34.91 -7.78
C SER A 532 12.50 34.20 -6.44
N GLY A 533 12.99 34.93 -5.44
CA GLY A 533 12.87 34.55 -4.03
C GLY A 533 11.44 34.16 -3.67
N GLY A 534 11.28 33.10 -2.86
CA GLY A 534 9.99 32.56 -2.42
C GLY A 534 9.28 31.66 -3.45
N SER A 535 9.85 31.45 -4.63
CA SER A 535 9.29 30.54 -5.64
C SER A 535 9.69 29.08 -5.42
N MET A 536 8.95 28.16 -6.02
CA MET A 536 9.17 26.71 -5.95
C MET A 536 8.95 26.07 -7.33
N VAL A 537 9.84 25.19 -7.77
CA VAL A 537 9.64 24.31 -8.93
C VAL A 537 9.70 22.88 -8.44
N ARG A 538 8.63 22.09 -8.61
CA ARG A 538 8.55 20.75 -8.02
C ARG A 538 7.85 19.69 -8.87
N ASN A 539 8.13 18.42 -8.55
CA ASN A 539 7.52 17.23 -9.16
C ASN A 539 7.60 17.19 -10.68
N LEU A 540 8.67 17.77 -11.26
CA LEU A 540 8.79 18.03 -12.69
C LEU A 540 9.82 17.09 -13.32
N ASN A 541 9.39 16.33 -14.33
CA ASN A 541 10.29 15.55 -15.18
C ASN A 541 10.43 16.23 -16.55
N LEU A 542 11.67 16.57 -16.92
CA LEU A 542 12.02 17.06 -18.25
C LEU A 542 12.82 15.97 -18.98
N ALA A 543 12.19 15.33 -19.96
CA ALA A 543 12.79 14.24 -20.72
C ALA A 543 13.28 14.72 -22.08
N GLU A 544 14.41 14.19 -22.53
CA GLU A 544 14.93 14.36 -23.89
C GLU A 544 15.05 15.85 -24.30
N VAL A 545 15.54 16.69 -23.38
CA VAL A 545 15.74 18.12 -23.66
C VAL A 545 16.94 18.34 -24.59
N ASP A 546 16.89 19.38 -25.41
CA ASP A 546 18.02 19.90 -26.20
C ASP A 546 18.13 21.42 -25.97
N ILE A 547 18.98 21.80 -25.00
CA ILE A 547 19.05 23.16 -24.47
C ILE A 547 20.46 23.71 -24.63
N SER A 548 20.61 24.85 -25.32
CA SER A 548 21.84 25.65 -25.33
C SER A 548 21.63 27.11 -24.94
N GLY A 549 22.57 27.65 -24.16
CA GLY A 549 22.61 29.04 -23.71
C GLY A 549 24.04 29.61 -23.66
N ASN A 550 24.21 30.81 -23.10
CA ASN A 550 25.52 31.45 -22.90
C ASN A 550 26.01 31.32 -21.45
N GLU A 551 25.42 32.05 -20.51
CA GLU A 551 25.74 31.97 -19.07
C GLU A 551 24.52 31.53 -18.26
N ASN A 552 24.74 30.85 -17.13
CA ASN A 552 23.70 30.33 -16.24
C ASN A 552 22.69 29.45 -17.00
N VAL A 553 23.16 28.30 -17.51
CA VAL A 553 22.33 27.38 -18.29
C VAL A 553 21.97 26.16 -17.46
N GLY A 554 20.68 25.86 -17.33
CA GLY A 554 20.16 24.69 -16.63
C GLY A 554 19.05 24.01 -17.42
N GLY A 555 18.90 22.69 -17.33
CA GLY A 555 17.79 22.02 -18.00
C GLY A 555 16.42 22.48 -17.48
N ALA A 556 16.28 22.61 -16.17
CA ALA A 556 15.06 23.10 -15.52
C ALA A 556 15.09 24.61 -15.25
N VAL A 557 16.17 25.14 -14.67
CA VAL A 557 16.25 26.56 -14.28
C VAL A 557 17.61 27.18 -14.64
N GLY A 558 17.62 28.29 -15.38
CA GLY A 558 18.84 29.02 -15.68
C GLY A 558 19.49 29.63 -14.42
N SER A 559 18.77 30.56 -13.76
CA SER A 559 19.17 31.18 -12.49
C SER A 559 18.07 31.02 -11.44
N SER A 560 18.30 30.22 -10.40
CA SER A 560 17.31 29.98 -9.35
C SER A 560 17.56 30.78 -8.08
N TYR A 561 16.60 31.65 -7.76
CA TYR A 561 16.45 32.28 -6.43
C TYR A 561 15.30 31.65 -5.62
N GLY A 562 14.57 30.69 -6.21
CA GLY A 562 13.55 29.86 -5.57
C GLY A 562 14.04 28.43 -5.29
N GLU A 563 13.24 27.64 -4.59
CA GLU A 563 13.55 26.26 -4.26
C GLU A 563 13.22 25.30 -5.41
N LEU A 564 13.97 24.20 -5.50
CA LEU A 564 13.64 23.07 -6.38
C LEU A 564 13.46 21.80 -5.54
N TYR A 565 12.41 21.04 -5.82
CA TYR A 565 12.10 19.80 -5.10
C TYR A 565 11.59 18.70 -6.03
N ASN A 566 12.21 17.51 -6.05
CA ASN A 566 11.76 16.39 -6.89
C ASN A 566 11.72 16.79 -8.38
N VAL A 567 12.88 17.13 -8.93
CA VAL A 567 13.04 17.55 -10.33
C VAL A 567 14.06 16.66 -11.04
N ARG A 568 13.70 16.17 -12.24
CA ARG A 568 14.55 15.32 -13.07
C ARG A 568 14.76 15.90 -14.47
N VAL A 569 15.97 15.77 -14.99
CA VAL A 569 16.30 16.14 -16.38
C VAL A 569 17.06 15.01 -17.09
N THR A 570 16.66 14.70 -18.33
CA THR A 570 17.39 13.85 -19.29
C THR A 570 17.54 14.59 -20.63
N GLY A 571 18.55 14.24 -21.44
CA GLY A 571 18.83 14.89 -22.73
C GLY A 571 20.23 15.53 -22.80
N THR A 572 20.33 16.71 -23.41
CA THR A 572 21.55 17.50 -23.57
C THR A 572 21.37 18.95 -23.11
N VAL A 573 22.29 19.42 -22.27
CA VAL A 573 22.35 20.83 -21.81
C VAL A 573 23.75 21.38 -22.09
N ALA A 574 23.82 22.50 -22.82
CA ALA A 574 25.07 23.10 -23.28
C ALA A 574 25.15 24.60 -22.98
N GLY A 575 26.34 25.11 -22.67
CA GLY A 575 26.55 26.55 -22.53
C GLY A 575 28.00 27.00 -22.47
N GLY A 576 28.21 28.25 -22.07
CA GLY A 576 29.52 28.82 -21.79
C GLY A 576 29.90 28.70 -20.32
N ASN A 577 29.24 29.47 -19.45
CA ASN A 577 29.59 29.61 -18.03
C ASN A 577 28.41 29.25 -17.11
N ASN A 578 28.68 28.65 -15.95
CA ASN A 578 27.66 28.19 -14.99
C ASN A 578 26.62 27.28 -15.67
N VAL A 579 27.06 26.11 -16.14
CA VAL A 579 26.22 25.15 -16.87
C VAL A 579 25.94 23.95 -15.98
N GLY A 580 24.67 23.76 -15.61
CA GLY A 580 24.20 22.57 -14.89
C GLY A 580 23.24 21.74 -15.73
N GLY A 581 23.18 20.43 -15.51
CA GLY A 581 22.14 19.60 -16.13
C GLY A 581 20.74 19.95 -15.67
N VAL A 582 20.57 20.43 -14.43
CA VAL A 582 19.27 20.92 -13.92
C VAL A 582 19.26 22.43 -13.71
N ILE A 583 20.31 22.99 -13.09
CA ILE A 583 20.35 24.40 -12.67
C ILE A 583 21.64 25.08 -13.14
N GLY A 584 21.57 26.22 -13.83
CA GLY A 584 22.79 26.99 -14.15
C GLY A 584 23.44 27.56 -12.89
N GLN A 585 22.69 28.41 -12.19
CA GLN A 585 23.09 29.06 -10.94
C GLN A 585 22.05 28.83 -9.83
N ASN A 586 22.45 28.22 -8.71
CA ASN A 586 21.58 27.95 -7.55
C ASN A 586 21.92 28.87 -6.35
N TYR A 587 20.98 29.71 -5.91
CA TYR A 587 21.16 30.56 -4.72
C TYR A 587 20.50 30.02 -3.44
N THR A 588 19.68 28.97 -3.56
CA THR A 588 18.70 28.53 -2.55
C THR A 588 18.74 27.00 -2.36
N ARG A 589 17.74 26.40 -1.70
CA ARG A 589 17.70 24.94 -1.49
C ARG A 589 17.19 24.23 -2.75
N SER A 590 17.96 23.25 -3.19
CA SER A 590 17.58 22.27 -4.22
C SER A 590 17.69 20.88 -3.62
N GLU A 591 16.60 20.11 -3.66
CA GLU A 591 16.45 18.84 -2.96
C GLU A 591 15.77 17.80 -3.85
N HIS A 592 16.14 16.51 -3.72
CA HIS A 592 15.58 15.44 -4.55
C HIS A 592 15.76 15.70 -6.06
N ILE A 593 16.97 16.13 -6.47
CA ILE A 593 17.27 16.45 -7.87
C ILE A 593 17.98 15.27 -8.55
N ILE A 594 17.58 14.92 -9.78
CA ILE A 594 18.25 13.91 -10.61
C ILE A 594 18.67 14.53 -11.96
N ASN A 595 19.96 14.50 -12.26
CA ASN A 595 20.47 14.74 -13.61
C ASN A 595 20.93 13.44 -14.28
N ASP A 596 20.24 13.04 -15.34
CA ASP A 596 20.73 12.04 -16.31
C ASP A 596 21.16 12.68 -17.65
N ALA A 597 21.03 14.00 -17.81
CA ALA A 597 21.39 14.70 -19.04
C ALA A 597 22.91 14.86 -19.22
N THR A 598 23.38 14.83 -20.46
CA THR A 598 24.76 15.18 -20.81
C THR A 598 24.94 16.69 -20.74
N VAL A 599 25.89 17.14 -19.92
CA VAL A 599 26.17 18.56 -19.65
C VAL A 599 27.49 18.96 -20.31
N SER A 600 27.49 20.05 -21.08
CA SER A 600 28.69 20.56 -21.76
C SER A 600 28.88 22.06 -21.54
N GLY A 601 30.06 22.48 -21.09
CA GLY A 601 30.34 23.90 -20.88
C GLY A 601 31.81 24.30 -21.01
N VAL A 602 32.14 25.53 -20.64
CA VAL A 602 33.52 26.02 -20.55
C VAL A 602 33.93 26.14 -19.09
N THR A 603 33.24 26.94 -18.28
CA THR A 603 33.56 27.16 -16.86
C THR A 603 32.37 26.89 -15.94
N ASN A 604 32.64 26.37 -14.74
CA ASN A 604 31.62 26.03 -13.74
C ASN A 604 30.56 25.08 -14.32
N VAL A 605 30.97 23.86 -14.63
CA VAL A 605 30.12 22.85 -15.27
C VAL A 605 29.80 21.73 -14.29
N GLY A 606 28.51 21.45 -14.05
CA GLY A 606 28.08 20.47 -13.06
C GLY A 606 26.95 19.56 -13.55
N GLY A 607 26.86 18.34 -13.02
CA GLY A 607 25.73 17.45 -13.32
C GLY A 607 24.39 18.04 -12.88
N VAL A 608 24.26 18.43 -11.61
CA VAL A 608 23.05 19.08 -11.09
C VAL A 608 23.12 20.60 -11.27
N ALA A 609 24.20 21.24 -10.80
CA ALA A 609 24.34 22.69 -10.80
C ALA A 609 25.66 23.20 -11.37
N GLY A 610 25.64 24.20 -12.26
CA GLY A 610 26.86 24.84 -12.76
C GLY A 610 27.65 25.50 -11.63
N ALA A 611 27.00 26.40 -10.90
CA ALA A 611 27.47 26.86 -9.60
C ALA A 611 26.34 27.01 -8.57
N SER A 612 26.69 26.82 -7.29
CA SER A 612 25.74 26.85 -6.17
C SER A 612 26.25 27.66 -4.99
N SER A 613 25.58 28.77 -4.69
CA SER A 613 25.68 29.45 -3.39
C SER A 613 24.69 28.90 -2.37
N GLY A 614 23.65 28.21 -2.84
CA GLY A 614 22.64 27.56 -2.01
C GLY A 614 22.99 26.13 -1.59
N GLN A 615 21.96 25.37 -1.19
CA GLN A 615 22.09 23.97 -0.74
C GLN A 615 21.71 23.01 -1.88
N ILE A 616 22.46 21.92 -2.02
CA ILE A 616 22.11 20.74 -2.84
C ILE A 616 22.04 19.54 -1.90
N VAL A 617 20.87 18.93 -1.77
CA VAL A 617 20.57 17.91 -0.76
C VAL A 617 19.86 16.72 -1.40
N ASP A 618 20.15 15.50 -0.95
CA ASP A 618 19.48 14.27 -1.39
C ASP A 618 19.39 14.17 -2.93
N SER A 619 20.50 14.44 -3.64
CA SER A 619 20.52 14.66 -5.11
C SER A 619 21.56 13.81 -5.85
N VAL A 620 21.33 13.58 -7.16
CA VAL A 620 22.06 12.63 -8.00
C VAL A 620 22.53 13.26 -9.32
N GLY A 621 23.82 13.08 -9.64
CA GLY A 621 24.42 13.39 -10.95
C GLY A 621 24.91 12.14 -11.68
N SER A 622 24.08 11.56 -12.56
CA SER A 622 24.37 10.35 -13.35
C SER A 622 24.76 10.65 -14.80
N GLY A 623 24.36 11.81 -15.35
CA GLY A 623 24.73 12.24 -16.69
C GLY A 623 26.22 12.59 -16.85
N THR A 624 26.75 12.49 -18.08
CA THR A 624 28.15 12.84 -18.39
C THR A 624 28.37 14.35 -18.37
N VAL A 625 29.49 14.81 -17.80
CA VAL A 625 29.81 16.23 -17.65
C VAL A 625 31.14 16.56 -18.36
N ASN A 626 31.11 17.47 -19.32
CA ASN A 626 32.27 17.93 -20.08
C ASN A 626 32.48 19.43 -19.88
N GLY A 627 33.69 19.85 -19.48
CA GLY A 627 34.00 21.27 -19.29
C GLY A 627 35.46 21.61 -19.60
N THR A 628 35.84 22.88 -19.43
CA THR A 628 37.26 23.30 -19.46
C THR A 628 37.81 23.47 -18.05
N ALA A 629 37.14 24.27 -17.20
CA ALA A 629 37.58 24.51 -15.83
C ALA A 629 36.42 24.48 -14.81
N TYR A 630 36.72 24.05 -13.58
CA TYR A 630 35.72 23.89 -12.50
C TYR A 630 34.59 22.94 -12.91
N VAL A 631 34.95 21.69 -13.16
CA VAL A 631 34.06 20.66 -13.71
C VAL A 631 33.77 19.61 -12.64
N GLY A 632 32.50 19.39 -12.31
CA GLY A 632 32.09 18.45 -11.26
C GLY A 632 30.96 17.52 -11.68
N GLY A 633 30.97 16.26 -11.25
CA GLY A 633 29.88 15.32 -11.57
C GLY A 633 28.52 15.68 -10.95
N LEU A 634 28.51 16.47 -9.87
CA LEU A 634 27.29 17.04 -9.27
C LEU A 634 27.26 18.58 -9.37
N VAL A 635 28.36 19.25 -9.03
CA VAL A 635 28.42 20.73 -9.01
C VAL A 635 29.75 21.26 -9.55
N GLY A 636 29.72 22.24 -10.46
CA GLY A 636 30.95 22.84 -10.99
C GLY A 636 31.71 23.63 -9.92
N SER A 637 31.03 24.60 -9.30
CA SER A 637 31.57 25.41 -8.19
C SER A 637 30.56 25.59 -7.06
N SER A 638 30.92 25.22 -5.83
CA SER A 638 30.04 25.31 -4.65
C SER A 638 30.59 26.28 -3.61
N SER A 639 29.84 27.34 -3.31
CA SER A 639 30.06 28.19 -2.12
C SER A 639 29.03 27.94 -1.01
N GLY A 640 28.19 26.90 -1.17
CA GLY A 640 27.13 26.54 -0.23
C GLY A 640 27.33 25.17 0.40
N MET A 641 26.24 24.43 0.61
CA MET A 641 26.28 23.08 1.19
C MET A 641 25.88 22.03 0.15
N VAL A 642 26.67 20.96 0.04
CA VAL A 642 26.29 19.72 -0.64
C VAL A 642 26.20 18.64 0.43
N SER A 643 25.03 18.03 0.60
CA SER A 643 24.85 16.94 1.58
C SER A 643 24.04 15.79 1.01
N ASN A 644 24.28 14.58 1.52
CA ASN A 644 23.56 13.35 1.15
C ASN A 644 23.42 13.17 -0.38
N SER A 645 24.44 13.52 -1.16
CA SER A 645 24.32 13.59 -2.63
C SER A 645 25.43 12.78 -3.29
N TYR A 646 25.21 12.34 -4.54
CA TYR A 646 26.23 11.56 -5.22
C TYR A 646 26.32 11.79 -6.73
N ALA A 647 27.50 11.50 -7.27
CA ALA A 647 27.78 11.52 -8.69
C ALA A 647 28.24 10.13 -9.18
N SER A 648 27.77 9.74 -10.36
CA SER A 648 28.10 8.48 -11.04
C SER A 648 28.42 8.65 -12.52
N GLY A 649 28.06 9.79 -13.12
CA GLY A 649 28.42 10.13 -14.50
C GLY A 649 29.91 10.40 -14.67
N SER A 650 30.42 10.20 -15.90
CA SER A 650 31.81 10.50 -16.23
C SER A 650 32.06 12.02 -16.31
N VAL A 651 33.21 12.47 -15.82
CA VAL A 651 33.58 13.90 -15.75
C VAL A 651 34.87 14.15 -16.52
N SER A 652 34.86 15.09 -17.46
CA SER A 652 36.03 15.42 -18.29
C SER A 652 36.30 16.93 -18.33
N GLY A 653 37.56 17.33 -18.18
CA GLY A 653 37.98 18.71 -18.42
C GLY A 653 39.48 18.95 -18.35
N ASN A 654 39.91 20.21 -18.24
CA ASN A 654 41.33 20.58 -18.26
C ASN A 654 41.87 20.94 -16.86
N GLN A 655 41.11 21.70 -16.07
CA GLN A 655 41.57 22.25 -14.79
C GLN A 655 40.49 22.15 -13.70
N TYR A 656 40.85 21.75 -12.48
CA TYR A 656 39.92 21.62 -11.35
C TYR A 656 38.73 20.70 -11.69
N VAL A 657 39.04 19.43 -11.94
CA VAL A 657 38.06 18.41 -12.37
C VAL A 657 37.81 17.46 -11.22
N GLY A 658 36.57 17.39 -10.74
CA GLY A 658 36.15 16.63 -9.58
C GLY A 658 35.04 15.61 -9.87
N GLY A 659 35.11 14.43 -9.27
CA GLY A 659 34.05 13.42 -9.42
C GLY A 659 32.68 13.88 -8.87
N LEU A 660 32.66 14.64 -7.77
CA LEU A 660 31.46 15.29 -7.22
C LEU A 660 31.46 16.80 -7.48
N ALA A 661 32.54 17.50 -7.12
CA ALA A 661 32.62 18.96 -7.17
C ALA A 661 33.90 19.46 -7.85
N GLY A 662 33.80 20.36 -8.83
CA GLY A 662 34.98 20.95 -9.47
C GLY A 662 35.79 21.82 -8.50
N TYR A 663 35.12 22.77 -7.85
CA TYR A 663 35.68 23.62 -6.80
C TYR A 663 34.74 23.75 -5.60
N ASN A 664 35.23 23.39 -4.41
CA ASN A 664 34.59 23.68 -3.14
C ASN A 664 35.16 25.01 -2.59
N VAL A 665 34.40 26.09 -2.74
CA VAL A 665 34.81 27.49 -2.51
C VAL A 665 34.88 27.80 -1.01
N SER A 666 35.63 28.84 -0.62
CA SER A 666 35.81 29.22 0.80
C SER A 666 34.51 29.29 1.60
N GLY A 667 34.46 28.58 2.74
CA GLY A 667 33.33 28.53 3.67
C GLY A 667 32.23 27.51 3.34
N SER A 668 32.35 26.76 2.23
CA SER A 668 31.42 25.70 1.84
C SER A 668 31.56 24.41 2.65
N LEU A 669 30.55 23.53 2.58
CA LEU A 669 30.54 22.20 3.19
C LEU A 669 30.12 21.13 2.18
N ILE A 670 30.91 20.07 2.07
CA ILE A 670 30.49 18.78 1.49
C ILE A 670 30.39 17.76 2.63
N SER A 671 29.23 17.11 2.78
CA SER A 671 29.01 16.07 3.78
C SER A 671 28.23 14.88 3.25
N ASN A 672 28.45 13.70 3.82
CA ASN A 672 27.70 12.47 3.52
C ASN A 672 27.48 12.21 2.02
N SER A 673 28.48 12.48 1.19
CA SER A 673 28.34 12.47 -0.27
C SER A 673 29.38 11.56 -0.92
N TYR A 674 29.12 11.06 -2.13
CA TYR A 674 30.09 10.21 -2.82
C TYR A 674 30.21 10.41 -4.33
N ALA A 675 31.34 10.01 -4.89
CA ALA A 675 31.58 9.99 -6.34
C ALA A 675 32.05 8.61 -6.81
N SER A 676 31.46 8.14 -7.91
CA SER A 676 31.72 6.81 -8.48
C SER A 676 32.03 6.83 -9.98
N GLY A 677 31.79 7.96 -10.66
CA GLY A 677 32.12 8.14 -12.07
C GLY A 677 33.62 8.37 -12.31
N ALA A 678 34.10 7.98 -13.49
CA ALA A 678 35.48 8.19 -13.91
C ALA A 678 35.76 9.68 -14.18
N VAL A 679 36.93 10.16 -13.76
CA VAL A 679 37.35 11.56 -13.87
C VAL A 679 38.56 11.68 -14.78
N HIS A 680 38.51 12.55 -15.78
CA HIS A 680 39.60 12.81 -16.72
C HIS A 680 39.98 14.30 -16.71
N ALA A 681 41.20 14.61 -16.29
CA ALA A 681 41.76 15.97 -16.33
C ALA A 681 42.96 16.03 -17.29
N ALA A 682 43.01 17.03 -18.17
CA ALA A 682 44.10 17.18 -19.13
C ALA A 682 45.34 17.93 -18.59
N ILE A 683 45.21 18.71 -17.52
CA ILE A 683 46.28 19.58 -16.99
C ILE A 683 46.44 19.38 -15.47
N ASP A 684 45.71 20.15 -14.64
CA ASP A 684 45.96 20.26 -13.20
C ASP A 684 44.71 20.02 -12.34
N TYR A 685 44.94 19.54 -11.11
CA TYR A 685 43.93 19.36 -10.06
C TYR A 685 42.79 18.39 -10.44
N GLN A 686 43.15 17.12 -10.64
CA GLN A 686 42.23 15.98 -10.78
C GLN A 686 41.87 15.40 -9.41
N GLY A 687 40.59 15.30 -9.08
CA GLY A 687 40.11 14.64 -7.86
C GLY A 687 38.93 13.69 -8.11
N ALA A 688 39.04 12.46 -7.64
CA ALA A 688 37.97 11.47 -7.70
C ALA A 688 36.72 11.88 -6.88
N LEU A 689 36.84 12.82 -5.92
CA LEU A 689 35.73 13.49 -5.24
C LEU A 689 35.69 14.99 -5.56
N VAL A 690 36.78 15.75 -5.35
CA VAL A 690 36.79 17.22 -5.51
C VAL A 690 38.02 17.68 -6.29
N GLY A 691 37.85 18.50 -7.33
CA GLY A 691 38.98 19.05 -8.09
C GLY A 691 39.90 19.89 -7.19
N TYR A 692 39.33 20.87 -6.49
CA TYR A 692 40.03 21.67 -5.48
C TYR A 692 39.14 22.04 -4.29
N ASN A 693 39.70 21.99 -3.07
CA ASN A 693 39.03 22.33 -1.82
C ASN A 693 39.65 23.60 -1.20
N GLY A 694 38.96 24.75 -1.30
CA GLY A 694 39.51 26.06 -0.96
C GLY A 694 39.65 26.33 0.55
N ALA A 695 40.38 27.38 0.90
CA ALA A 695 40.60 27.79 2.29
C ALA A 695 39.27 27.95 3.05
N LEU A 696 39.22 27.55 4.33
CA LEU A 696 38.02 27.57 5.19
C LEU A 696 36.83 26.68 4.75
N SER A 697 36.89 26.00 3.60
CA SER A 697 35.88 25.00 3.23
C SER A 697 36.08 23.69 4.01
N ARG A 698 35.04 22.85 4.07
CA ARG A 698 35.08 21.54 4.75
C ARG A 698 34.54 20.41 3.88
N ILE A 699 35.23 19.26 3.90
CA ILE A 699 34.73 17.96 3.44
C ILE A 699 34.61 17.04 4.66
N SER A 700 33.49 16.32 4.78
CA SER A 700 33.23 15.42 5.90
C SER A 700 32.49 14.15 5.50
N ALA A 701 32.86 13.02 6.12
CA ALA A 701 32.28 11.69 5.89
C ALA A 701 31.91 11.40 4.40
N SER A 702 32.79 11.75 3.46
CA SER A 702 32.50 11.68 2.01
C SER A 702 33.51 10.82 1.26
N PHE A 703 33.06 10.11 0.21
CA PHE A 703 33.77 8.95 -0.33
C PHE A 703 33.93 8.98 -1.86
N TRP A 704 34.98 8.32 -2.35
CA TRP A 704 35.14 8.03 -3.78
C TRP A 704 35.55 6.59 -4.00
N LEU A 705 35.39 6.07 -5.23
CA LEU A 705 35.97 4.78 -5.60
C LEU A 705 37.47 4.94 -5.89
N ASP A 706 38.32 4.17 -5.21
CA ASP A 706 39.79 4.22 -5.37
C ASP A 706 40.24 3.96 -6.81
N ALA A 707 39.45 3.19 -7.57
CA ALA A 707 39.68 2.91 -8.99
C ALA A 707 39.68 4.19 -9.87
N ASN A 708 39.10 5.29 -9.38
CA ASN A 708 39.01 6.57 -10.09
C ASN A 708 40.12 7.56 -9.68
N GLY A 709 41.07 7.17 -8.81
CA GLY A 709 42.25 7.96 -8.45
C GLY A 709 42.20 8.62 -7.06
N VAL A 710 43.02 9.66 -6.89
CA VAL A 710 43.12 10.41 -5.62
C VAL A 710 41.87 11.25 -5.37
N GLY A 711 41.36 11.31 -4.14
CA GLY A 711 40.09 11.96 -3.83
C GLY A 711 40.03 13.46 -4.12
N TYR A 712 41.17 14.15 -4.03
CA TYR A 712 41.24 15.59 -4.23
C TYR A 712 42.47 15.98 -5.04
N GLY A 713 42.29 16.89 -6.00
CA GLY A 713 43.40 17.43 -6.78
C GLY A 713 44.25 18.42 -5.97
N GLY A 714 43.61 19.22 -5.10
CA GLY A 714 44.28 20.18 -4.22
C GLY A 714 43.42 20.60 -3.04
N ASN A 715 44.03 21.02 -1.93
CA ASN A 715 43.34 21.31 -0.68
C ASN A 715 44.04 22.39 0.17
N ASP A 716 43.37 23.52 0.33
CA ASP A 716 43.64 24.57 1.34
C ASP A 716 42.62 24.54 2.50
N GLY A 717 41.54 23.76 2.35
CA GLY A 717 40.47 23.59 3.34
C GLY A 717 40.71 22.44 4.34
N VAL A 718 39.64 22.07 5.05
CA VAL A 718 39.64 20.98 6.04
C VAL A 718 38.97 19.74 5.46
N ILE A 719 39.62 18.60 5.55
CA ILE A 719 39.05 17.27 5.28
C ILE A 719 39.09 16.48 6.58
N ASP A 720 38.00 15.83 6.96
CA ASP A 720 37.99 14.96 8.15
C ASP A 720 38.64 13.59 7.92
N GLY A 721 39.00 12.90 9.00
CA GLY A 721 39.59 11.55 8.93
C GLY A 721 38.60 10.44 8.56
N LEU A 722 37.34 10.78 8.29
CA LEU A 722 36.32 9.81 7.85
C LEU A 722 36.23 9.77 6.31
N SER A 723 36.45 10.90 5.67
CA SER A 723 36.43 11.06 4.21
C SER A 723 37.63 10.36 3.56
N ARG A 724 37.37 9.39 2.69
CA ARG A 724 38.43 8.54 2.10
C ARG A 724 37.96 7.85 0.82
N GLY A 725 38.93 7.31 0.07
CA GLY A 725 38.66 6.39 -1.02
C GLY A 725 38.28 5.01 -0.50
N LEU A 726 37.46 4.31 -1.27
CA LEU A 726 36.97 2.96 -0.99
C LEU A 726 37.19 2.06 -2.19
N SER A 727 37.60 0.81 -1.93
CA SER A 727 37.47 -0.26 -2.91
C SER A 727 35.98 -0.57 -3.19
N THR A 728 35.68 -1.13 -4.36
CA THR A 728 34.30 -1.55 -4.73
C THR A 728 33.66 -2.45 -3.68
N GLY A 729 34.44 -3.35 -3.06
CA GLY A 729 33.98 -4.19 -1.97
C GLY A 729 33.52 -3.38 -0.75
N GLN A 730 34.34 -2.45 -0.26
CA GLN A 730 33.99 -1.59 0.87
C GLN A 730 32.81 -0.66 0.57
N ALA A 731 32.78 -0.08 -0.64
CA ALA A 731 31.74 0.84 -1.10
C ALA A 731 30.37 0.16 -1.29
N SER A 732 30.33 -1.18 -1.31
CA SER A 732 29.11 -1.98 -1.41
C SER A 732 28.54 -2.46 -0.06
N LEU A 733 29.03 -1.95 1.09
CA LEU A 733 28.66 -2.43 2.42
C LEU A 733 28.13 -1.31 3.33
N ALA A 734 26.93 -1.49 3.88
CA ALA A 734 26.29 -0.55 4.81
C ALA A 734 27.18 -0.18 6.01
N SER A 735 27.90 -1.17 6.55
CA SER A 735 28.78 -1.02 7.71
C SER A 735 29.90 0.00 7.50
N THR A 736 30.37 0.18 6.26
CA THR A 736 31.44 1.13 5.92
C THR A 736 30.98 2.59 6.07
N PHE A 737 29.74 2.88 5.66
CA PHE A 737 29.14 4.22 5.73
C PHE A 737 28.55 4.49 7.13
N ALA A 738 27.93 3.48 7.76
CA ALA A 738 27.45 3.59 9.15
C ALA A 738 28.59 3.88 10.14
N ALA A 739 29.79 3.30 9.93
CA ALA A 739 30.98 3.59 10.72
C ALA A 739 31.52 5.04 10.54
N ALA A 740 31.05 5.76 9.52
CA ALA A 740 31.31 7.19 9.32
C ALA A 740 30.12 8.09 9.72
N GLY A 741 29.08 7.52 10.35
CA GLY A 741 27.93 8.27 10.84
C GLY A 741 26.82 8.52 9.82
N TRP A 742 26.81 7.82 8.68
CA TRP A 742 25.70 7.92 7.72
C TRP A 742 24.45 7.26 8.28
N ASP A 743 23.30 7.89 8.04
CA ASP A 743 21.99 7.25 8.21
C ASP A 743 21.70 6.35 7.01
N ILE A 744 22.10 5.09 7.13
CA ILE A 744 22.06 4.07 6.08
C ILE A 744 21.52 2.75 6.60
N GLY A 745 20.62 2.12 5.85
CA GLY A 745 20.05 0.81 6.17
C GLY A 745 20.20 -0.19 5.03
N ASN A 746 20.48 -1.45 5.38
CA ASN A 746 20.44 -2.61 4.46
C ASN A 746 19.10 -3.38 4.50
N SER A 747 18.12 -2.85 5.22
CA SER A 747 16.74 -3.34 5.29
C SER A 747 15.74 -2.18 5.16
N THR A 748 14.45 -2.51 5.23
CA THR A 748 13.34 -1.55 5.38
C THR A 748 13.52 -0.66 6.59
N GLY A 749 13.19 0.62 6.46
CA GLY A 749 13.28 1.60 7.53
C GLY A 749 13.18 3.02 6.99
N THR A 750 13.45 4.00 7.84
CA THR A 750 13.34 5.43 7.51
C THR A 750 14.68 6.09 7.17
N SER A 751 15.76 5.31 7.05
CA SER A 751 17.09 5.86 6.80
C SER A 751 17.19 6.59 5.46
N ILE A 752 17.87 7.73 5.42
CA ILE A 752 18.14 8.51 4.20
C ILE A 752 18.69 7.62 3.09
N TRP A 753 19.65 6.75 3.42
CA TRP A 753 20.28 5.85 2.47
C TRP A 753 19.78 4.41 2.59
N ARG A 754 19.73 3.75 1.42
CA ARG A 754 19.48 2.33 1.24
C ARG A 754 20.66 1.71 0.51
N ILE A 755 21.14 0.55 0.95
CA ILE A 755 22.14 -0.22 0.21
C ILE A 755 21.77 -1.70 0.22
N TYR A 756 22.07 -2.39 -0.88
CA TYR A 756 21.94 -3.83 -0.97
C TYR A 756 23.34 -4.41 -0.89
N ASP A 757 23.71 -4.91 0.30
CA ASP A 757 25.10 -5.30 0.60
C ASP A 757 25.69 -6.23 -0.47
N GLY A 758 26.89 -5.90 -0.96
CA GLY A 758 27.58 -6.61 -2.04
C GLY A 758 27.00 -6.43 -3.45
N ASN A 759 25.88 -5.71 -3.62
CA ASN A 759 25.15 -5.59 -4.89
C ASN A 759 25.03 -4.15 -5.39
N THR A 760 24.99 -3.14 -4.51
CA THR A 760 24.89 -1.72 -4.89
C THR A 760 25.82 -0.83 -4.08
N LEU A 761 26.10 0.36 -4.61
CA LEU A 761 26.53 1.52 -3.81
C LEU A 761 25.33 2.06 -3.00
N PRO A 762 25.52 3.03 -2.07
CA PRO A 762 24.40 3.70 -1.41
C PRO A 762 23.46 4.37 -2.41
N LEU A 763 22.17 4.10 -2.26
CA LEU A 763 21.06 4.69 -2.99
C LEU A 763 20.27 5.60 -2.06
N LEU A 764 19.79 6.74 -2.54
CA LEU A 764 18.89 7.59 -1.78
C LEU A 764 17.52 6.94 -1.69
N ARG A 765 17.05 6.67 -0.47
CA ARG A 765 15.81 5.91 -0.24
C ARG A 765 14.56 6.66 -0.73
N SER A 766 14.60 7.98 -0.75
CA SER A 766 13.51 8.85 -1.17
C SER A 766 13.11 8.73 -2.65
N PHE A 767 13.96 8.16 -3.52
CA PHE A 767 13.59 7.82 -4.91
C PHE A 767 13.23 6.33 -5.10
N LEU A 768 13.22 5.53 -4.02
CA LEU A 768 12.93 4.10 -4.08
C LEU A 768 11.47 3.81 -3.69
N ARG A 769 10.83 2.96 -4.48
CA ARG A 769 9.41 2.62 -4.35
C ARG A 769 9.22 1.42 -3.42
N PRO A 770 8.33 1.44 -2.43
CA PRO A 770 8.18 0.30 -1.52
C PRO A 770 7.70 -0.96 -2.25
N THR A 771 8.27 -2.13 -1.93
CA THR A 771 7.72 -3.43 -2.36
C THR A 771 7.97 -4.52 -1.32
N THR A 772 7.00 -5.42 -1.15
CA THR A 772 7.11 -6.56 -0.22
C THR A 772 7.21 -7.86 -0.99
N VAL A 773 8.33 -8.55 -0.82
CA VAL A 773 8.62 -9.88 -1.35
C VAL A 773 8.07 -10.94 -0.40
N THR A 774 7.22 -11.83 -0.91
CA THR A 774 6.78 -13.03 -0.20
C THR A 774 7.46 -14.25 -0.79
N ALA A 775 8.22 -14.97 0.02
CA ALA A 775 8.92 -16.18 -0.40
C ALA A 775 7.94 -17.36 -0.54
N THR A 776 8.08 -18.16 -1.59
CA THR A 776 7.34 -19.41 -1.76
C THR A 776 8.03 -20.50 -0.92
N ALA A 777 7.29 -21.13 -0.02
CA ALA A 777 7.83 -22.19 0.82
C ALA A 777 8.25 -23.41 -0.03
N ALA A 778 9.41 -24.00 0.29
CA ALA A 778 10.00 -25.09 -0.47
C ALA A 778 10.22 -26.36 0.37
N VAL A 779 10.23 -27.51 -0.31
CA VAL A 779 10.64 -28.81 0.24
C VAL A 779 11.76 -29.34 -0.64
N ARG A 780 12.84 -29.83 -0.03
CA ARG A 780 13.96 -30.45 -0.74
C ARG A 780 14.50 -31.65 0.04
N ASP A 781 15.10 -32.59 -0.68
CA ASP A 781 15.84 -33.68 -0.05
C ASP A 781 17.15 -33.16 0.58
N TYR A 782 17.65 -33.87 1.58
CA TYR A 782 18.95 -33.61 2.19
C TYR A 782 20.07 -33.76 1.15
N ASP A 783 20.87 -32.72 0.99
CA ASP A 783 21.99 -32.62 0.02
C ASP A 783 23.33 -32.27 0.71
N GLY A 784 23.32 -32.12 2.04
CA GLY A 784 24.48 -31.70 2.84
C GLY A 784 24.81 -30.20 2.80
N THR A 785 23.98 -29.34 2.18
CA THR A 785 24.22 -27.89 2.06
C THR A 785 23.27 -27.06 2.94
N THR A 786 23.63 -25.81 3.26
CA THR A 786 22.76 -24.85 3.95
C THR A 786 22.07 -23.86 3.00
N GLY A 787 22.54 -23.75 1.76
CA GLY A 787 22.12 -22.70 0.82
C GLY A 787 21.15 -23.16 -0.26
N GLY A 788 20.43 -22.22 -0.85
CA GLY A 788 19.61 -22.44 -2.04
C GLY A 788 18.88 -21.19 -2.50
N VAL A 789 17.91 -21.34 -3.40
CA VAL A 789 17.09 -20.25 -3.95
C VAL A 789 15.60 -20.58 -3.79
N LEU A 790 14.78 -19.58 -3.49
CA LEU A 790 13.31 -19.67 -3.46
C LEU A 790 12.68 -18.91 -4.63
N GLY A 791 11.53 -19.40 -5.10
CA GLY A 791 10.60 -18.58 -5.87
C GLY A 791 9.94 -17.52 -4.97
N TYR A 792 9.49 -16.41 -5.53
CA TYR A 792 8.86 -15.33 -4.78
C TYR A 792 7.79 -14.59 -5.58
N THR A 793 6.96 -13.83 -4.87
CA THR A 793 6.01 -12.86 -5.44
C THR A 793 6.21 -11.49 -4.78
N THR A 794 5.82 -10.41 -5.46
CA THR A 794 5.93 -9.02 -4.98
C THR A 794 4.56 -8.38 -4.84
N SER A 795 4.36 -7.56 -3.80
CA SER A 795 3.06 -6.92 -3.48
C SER A 795 2.48 -6.04 -4.59
N ASN A 796 3.33 -5.50 -5.46
CA ASN A 796 2.99 -4.62 -6.56
C ASN A 796 3.49 -5.12 -7.93
N GLY A 797 3.83 -6.41 -8.07
CA GLY A 797 4.34 -6.98 -9.32
C GLY A 797 5.74 -6.49 -9.72
N ALA A 798 6.48 -5.84 -8.81
CA ALA A 798 7.85 -5.38 -9.03
C ALA A 798 8.77 -6.48 -9.57
N LEU A 799 9.52 -6.15 -10.63
CA LEU A 799 10.62 -6.95 -11.15
C LEU A 799 11.90 -6.54 -10.40
N LEU A 800 12.55 -7.50 -9.74
CA LEU A 800 13.71 -7.28 -8.89
C LEU A 800 14.94 -7.98 -9.47
N SER A 801 16.13 -7.42 -9.21
CA SER A 801 17.40 -7.99 -9.67
C SER A 801 17.92 -9.05 -8.69
N GLY A 802 18.68 -10.01 -9.21
CA GLY A 802 19.25 -11.11 -8.42
C GLY A 802 18.28 -12.28 -8.24
N ALA A 803 18.50 -13.06 -7.19
CA ALA A 803 17.67 -14.22 -6.84
C ALA A 803 17.42 -14.23 -5.34
N LEU A 804 16.25 -14.72 -4.91
CA LEU A 804 15.94 -14.86 -3.48
C LEU A 804 16.71 -16.06 -2.90
N ALA A 805 17.96 -15.82 -2.55
CA ALA A 805 18.82 -16.79 -1.89
C ALA A 805 18.39 -16.98 -0.43
N TYR A 806 18.55 -18.19 0.06
CA TYR A 806 18.37 -18.52 1.48
C TYR A 806 19.59 -19.20 2.07
N THR A 807 19.73 -19.12 3.39
CA THR A 807 20.68 -19.93 4.17
C THR A 807 19.99 -20.45 5.42
N THR A 808 19.99 -21.77 5.62
CA THR A 808 19.49 -22.40 6.84
C THR A 808 20.56 -22.39 7.95
N ALA A 809 20.12 -22.31 9.20
CA ALA A 809 21.01 -22.32 10.37
C ALA A 809 21.80 -23.63 10.56
N ALA A 810 21.33 -24.72 9.97
CA ALA A 810 22.02 -26.01 9.88
C ALA A 810 21.66 -26.69 8.55
N ARG A 811 22.49 -27.65 8.12
CA ARG A 811 22.28 -28.43 6.89
C ARG A 811 21.29 -29.59 7.04
N ASP A 812 21.01 -29.98 8.28
CA ASP A 812 20.33 -31.22 8.66
C ASP A 812 18.84 -31.25 8.30
N VAL A 813 18.22 -32.43 8.38
CA VAL A 813 16.78 -32.59 8.16
C VAL A 813 16.00 -31.80 9.21
N GLY A 814 15.04 -31.00 8.76
CA GLY A 814 14.29 -30.10 9.62
C GLY A 814 13.39 -29.14 8.86
N THR A 815 12.69 -28.28 9.60
CA THR A 815 11.93 -27.16 9.03
C THR A 815 12.57 -25.87 9.51
N TYR A 816 13.03 -25.06 8.56
CA TYR A 816 13.72 -23.80 8.78
C TYR A 816 12.80 -22.67 8.33
N THR A 817 12.61 -21.63 9.14
CA THR A 817 11.71 -20.51 8.82
C THR A 817 12.32 -19.18 9.20
N ALA A 818 11.99 -18.13 8.45
CA ALA A 818 12.50 -16.79 8.71
C ALA A 818 11.97 -16.25 10.04
N ALA A 819 10.69 -16.51 10.35
CA ALA A 819 10.06 -16.15 11.62
C ALA A 819 10.72 -16.79 12.86
N ALA A 820 11.34 -17.97 12.73
CA ALA A 820 12.07 -18.61 13.84
C ALA A 820 13.56 -18.22 13.90
N GLY A 821 14.05 -17.35 13.00
CA GLY A 821 15.47 -17.01 12.89
C GLY A 821 16.36 -18.15 12.40
N THR A 822 15.77 -19.25 11.90
CA THR A 822 16.52 -20.43 11.43
C THR A 822 16.73 -20.45 9.92
N LEU A 823 16.18 -19.47 9.20
CA LEU A 823 16.35 -19.23 7.78
C LEU A 823 16.65 -17.75 7.53
N SER A 824 17.82 -17.44 6.99
CA SER A 824 18.15 -16.11 6.47
C SER A 824 17.78 -16.00 5.00
N LEU A 825 17.31 -14.83 4.56
CA LEU A 825 16.90 -14.54 3.18
C LEU A 825 17.63 -13.29 2.65
N GLY A 826 17.99 -13.27 1.37
CA GLY A 826 18.67 -12.14 0.74
C GLY A 826 18.90 -12.35 -0.77
N GLY A 827 19.85 -11.60 -1.33
CA GLY A 827 20.27 -11.73 -2.75
C GLY A 827 19.39 -11.00 -3.78
N LEU A 828 18.26 -10.42 -3.36
CA LEU A 828 17.47 -9.49 -4.18
C LEU A 828 17.95 -8.05 -3.98
N TYR A 829 18.01 -7.29 -5.07
CA TYR A 829 18.45 -5.88 -5.06
C TYR A 829 17.74 -5.05 -6.14
N SER A 830 17.95 -3.73 -6.08
CA SER A 830 17.38 -2.75 -7.00
C SER A 830 18.35 -1.57 -7.22
N GLY A 831 18.23 -0.84 -8.33
CA GLY A 831 18.89 0.45 -8.54
C GLY A 831 18.08 1.66 -8.03
N GLN A 832 18.65 2.86 -8.17
CA GLN A 832 18.18 4.14 -7.61
C GLN A 832 16.72 4.53 -7.96
N GLN A 833 16.18 4.05 -9.08
CA GLN A 833 14.82 4.38 -9.57
C GLN A 833 13.87 3.17 -9.49
N GLY A 834 14.29 2.10 -8.81
CA GLY A 834 13.51 0.89 -8.61
C GLY A 834 12.79 0.91 -7.27
N TYR A 835 13.16 -0.01 -6.37
CA TYR A 835 12.40 -0.35 -5.18
C TYR A 835 13.21 -0.38 -3.88
N ASP A 836 12.57 -0.07 -2.75
CA ASP A 836 13.04 -0.44 -1.40
C ASP A 836 12.38 -1.77 -1.03
N ILE A 837 13.19 -2.83 -1.01
CA ILE A 837 12.72 -4.21 -0.90
C ILE A 837 12.57 -4.61 0.57
N ALA A 838 11.33 -4.93 0.96
CA ALA A 838 10.98 -5.67 2.15
C ALA A 838 10.88 -7.17 1.84
N ILE A 839 11.31 -8.04 2.75
CA ILE A 839 11.10 -9.50 2.64
C ILE A 839 10.21 -9.93 3.80
N ALA A 840 9.04 -10.51 3.49
CA ALA A 840 8.11 -11.02 4.48
C ALA A 840 8.66 -12.29 5.15
N THR A 841 8.75 -12.27 6.48
CA THR A 841 9.25 -13.40 7.28
C THR A 841 8.17 -14.44 7.58
N THR A 842 6.90 -14.04 7.56
CA THR A 842 5.73 -14.92 7.75
C THR A 842 5.52 -15.79 6.52
N GLY A 843 5.40 -17.12 6.72
CA GLY A 843 5.17 -18.09 5.65
C GLY A 843 6.43 -18.51 4.87
N ALA A 844 7.54 -17.75 4.98
CA ALA A 844 8.81 -18.10 4.36
C ALA A 844 9.50 -19.26 5.10
N GLY A 845 9.65 -20.41 4.44
CA GLY A 845 10.25 -21.60 5.04
C GLY A 845 10.78 -22.63 4.05
N VAL A 846 11.79 -23.39 4.49
CA VAL A 846 12.38 -24.53 3.78
C VAL A 846 12.27 -25.77 4.67
N ARG A 847 11.68 -26.85 4.15
CA ARG A 847 11.69 -28.15 4.79
C ARG A 847 12.67 -29.08 4.10
N ILE A 848 13.75 -29.43 4.79
CA ILE A 848 14.71 -30.44 4.36
C ILE A 848 14.19 -31.80 4.82
N VAL A 849 14.01 -32.75 3.91
CA VAL A 849 13.55 -34.12 4.20
C VAL A 849 14.68 -35.14 3.99
N PRO A 850 14.66 -36.32 4.65
CA PRO A 850 15.78 -37.26 4.58
C PRO A 850 16.02 -37.81 3.18
N ALA A 851 17.28 -37.82 2.74
CA ALA A 851 17.70 -38.48 1.51
C ALA A 851 17.67 -40.01 1.65
N THR A 852 17.70 -40.77 0.54
CA THR A 852 17.79 -42.24 0.62
C THR A 852 19.26 -42.68 0.59
N LEU A 853 19.69 -43.41 1.63
CA LEU A 853 21.00 -44.05 1.69
C LEU A 853 20.84 -45.57 1.66
N THR A 854 21.46 -46.22 0.68
CA THR A 854 21.53 -47.68 0.61
C THR A 854 22.82 -48.17 1.24
N VAL A 855 22.69 -49.05 2.24
CA VAL A 855 23.80 -49.79 2.85
C VAL A 855 23.72 -51.22 2.35
N THR A 856 24.80 -51.70 1.73
CA THR A 856 24.86 -53.06 1.16
C THR A 856 25.88 -53.89 1.93
N ALA A 857 25.50 -55.08 2.39
CA ALA A 857 26.45 -56.02 2.95
C ALA A 857 27.37 -56.57 1.86
N ASN A 858 28.68 -56.53 2.07
CA ASN A 858 29.62 -57.05 1.09
C ASN A 858 29.59 -58.58 1.09
N ASP A 859 29.68 -59.18 -0.10
CA ASP A 859 29.82 -60.62 -0.27
C ASP A 859 31.08 -61.16 0.45
N ALA A 860 31.01 -62.41 0.89
CA ALA A 860 32.06 -63.08 1.65
C ALA A 860 32.28 -64.51 1.16
N SER A 861 33.48 -65.07 1.39
CA SER A 861 33.70 -66.50 1.18
C SER A 861 34.71 -67.08 2.16
N ALA A 862 34.42 -68.27 2.67
CA ALA A 862 35.27 -69.00 3.60
C ALA A 862 35.15 -70.52 3.41
N THR A 863 35.91 -71.30 4.16
CA THR A 863 35.77 -72.76 4.25
C THR A 863 34.68 -73.15 5.27
N ALA A 864 34.07 -74.32 5.05
CA ALA A 864 33.01 -74.86 5.89
C ALA A 864 33.58 -75.70 7.06
N ASP A 865 34.40 -75.06 7.90
CA ASP A 865 35.09 -75.69 9.04
C ASP A 865 34.77 -75.04 10.40
N VAL A 866 34.40 -73.76 10.42
CA VAL A 866 33.92 -73.04 11.62
C VAL A 866 32.57 -72.37 11.32
N ALA A 867 31.68 -72.30 12.31
CA ALA A 867 30.41 -71.59 12.16
C ALA A 867 30.64 -70.09 11.96
N TRP A 868 30.13 -69.54 10.84
CA TRP A 868 30.31 -68.14 10.48
C TRP A 868 29.60 -67.20 11.47
N SER A 869 30.26 -66.09 11.82
CA SER A 869 29.69 -65.00 12.60
C SER A 869 30.20 -63.65 12.09
N GLY A 870 29.33 -62.64 12.02
CA GLY A 870 29.65 -61.33 11.48
C GLY A 870 29.45 -61.23 9.96
N GLY A 871 30.29 -60.45 9.28
CA GLY A 871 30.21 -60.15 7.85
C GLY A 871 31.49 -59.51 7.31
N ASN A 872 31.53 -59.18 6.01
CA ASN A 872 32.73 -58.71 5.30
C ASN A 872 32.75 -57.18 5.06
N GLY A 873 32.24 -56.41 6.02
CA GLY A 873 32.03 -54.97 5.84
C GLY A 873 30.78 -54.64 5.02
N VAL A 874 30.60 -53.34 4.76
CA VAL A 874 29.48 -52.80 3.99
C VAL A 874 29.97 -51.74 3.00
N THR A 875 29.17 -51.51 1.96
CA THR A 875 29.32 -50.39 1.02
C THR A 875 28.12 -49.44 1.15
N TYR A 876 28.36 -48.15 0.94
CA TYR A 876 27.37 -47.08 1.10
C TYR A 876 27.14 -46.40 -0.26
N SER A 877 25.88 -46.23 -0.66
CA SER A 877 25.49 -45.54 -1.89
C SER A 877 24.34 -44.57 -1.64
N GLY A 878 24.55 -43.29 -1.94
CA GLY A 878 23.60 -42.21 -1.65
C GLY A 878 24.00 -41.28 -0.48
N LEU A 879 25.24 -41.36 0.02
CA LEU A 879 25.81 -40.30 0.87
C LEU A 879 25.96 -39.02 0.04
N VAL A 880 25.61 -37.86 0.61
CA VAL A 880 25.63 -36.56 -0.07
C VAL A 880 26.59 -35.58 0.62
N GLY A 881 27.14 -34.65 -0.17
CA GLY A 881 28.13 -33.69 0.31
C GLY A 881 29.39 -34.38 0.88
N GLY A 882 29.89 -33.86 2.01
CA GLY A 882 31.06 -34.41 2.70
C GLY A 882 30.74 -35.49 3.75
N ASP A 883 29.58 -36.13 3.70
CA ASP A 883 29.20 -37.16 4.67
C ASP A 883 29.94 -38.49 4.45
N SER A 884 30.06 -39.26 5.54
CA SER A 884 30.71 -40.57 5.54
C SER A 884 29.96 -41.57 6.42
N ALA A 885 30.46 -42.79 6.56
CA ALA A 885 29.93 -43.76 7.52
C ALA A 885 29.92 -43.25 8.98
N ALA A 886 30.78 -42.27 9.31
CA ALA A 886 30.78 -41.62 10.63
C ALA A 886 29.61 -40.64 10.86
N SER A 887 28.86 -40.27 9.81
CA SER A 887 27.63 -39.47 9.91
C SER A 887 26.40 -40.31 10.33
N LEU A 888 26.56 -41.62 10.54
CA LEU A 888 25.50 -42.54 10.96
C LEU A 888 25.61 -42.87 12.45
N THR A 889 24.48 -43.17 13.08
CA THR A 889 24.38 -43.57 14.49
C THR A 889 24.02 -45.04 14.63
N GLY A 890 24.08 -45.57 15.85
CA GLY A 890 23.82 -46.98 16.13
C GLY A 890 25.04 -47.87 15.90
N SER A 891 24.83 -49.16 15.75
CA SER A 891 25.89 -50.16 15.53
C SER A 891 25.45 -51.15 14.48
N LEU A 892 26.31 -51.41 13.50
CA LEU A 892 26.02 -52.33 12.42
C LEU A 892 25.88 -53.76 12.96
N VAL A 893 24.69 -54.34 12.82
CA VAL A 893 24.37 -55.71 13.20
C VAL A 893 24.26 -56.57 11.94
N TYR A 894 25.09 -57.61 11.86
CA TYR A 894 25.00 -58.63 10.81
C TYR A 894 24.01 -59.73 11.22
N GLY A 895 23.22 -60.18 10.25
CA GLY A 895 22.17 -61.18 10.41
C GLY A 895 22.05 -62.07 9.17
N GLY A 896 20.84 -62.59 8.95
CA GLY A 896 20.53 -63.51 7.85
C GLY A 896 20.93 -64.95 8.16
N ASN A 897 20.64 -65.87 7.23
CA ASN A 897 20.94 -67.28 7.42
C ASN A 897 22.45 -67.62 7.27
N ALA A 898 23.30 -66.62 7.05
CA ALA A 898 24.76 -66.75 7.15
C ALA A 898 25.25 -66.89 8.61
N GLN A 899 24.54 -66.35 9.59
CA GLN A 899 24.97 -66.45 11.00
C GLN A 899 24.78 -67.89 11.51
N GLY A 900 25.86 -68.50 12.00
CA GLY A 900 25.91 -69.89 12.42
C GLY A 900 26.08 -70.91 11.28
N ALA A 901 26.18 -70.47 10.02
CA ALA A 901 26.39 -71.36 8.88
C ALA A 901 27.77 -72.04 8.96
N SER A 902 27.81 -73.37 8.85
CA SER A 902 29.03 -74.18 8.98
C SER A 902 29.15 -75.29 7.93
N GLN A 903 28.28 -75.29 6.93
CA GLN A 903 28.24 -76.27 5.84
C GLN A 903 28.51 -75.58 4.50
N ALA A 904 28.96 -76.32 3.49
CA ALA A 904 29.20 -75.74 2.17
C ALA A 904 27.88 -75.33 1.50
N GLY A 905 27.82 -74.10 0.98
CA GLY A 905 26.60 -73.52 0.42
C GLY A 905 26.67 -72.00 0.26
N GLN A 906 25.56 -71.41 -0.22
CA GLN A 906 25.36 -69.97 -0.27
C GLN A 906 24.32 -69.54 0.77
N TYR A 907 24.66 -68.49 1.52
CA TYR A 907 23.86 -67.95 2.62
C TYR A 907 23.80 -66.43 2.48
N ARG A 908 22.69 -65.81 2.91
CA ARG A 908 22.50 -64.36 2.83
C ARG A 908 22.99 -63.70 4.10
N ILE A 909 23.83 -62.68 3.93
CA ILE A 909 24.29 -61.74 4.94
C ILE A 909 23.32 -60.57 4.91
N SER A 910 22.42 -60.50 5.88
CA SER A 910 21.60 -59.29 6.07
C SER A 910 22.27 -58.35 7.08
N ILE A 911 21.87 -57.08 7.05
CA ILE A 911 22.41 -56.04 7.93
C ILE A 911 21.29 -55.13 8.46
N SER A 912 21.48 -54.61 9.67
CA SER A 912 20.59 -53.65 10.32
C SER A 912 21.33 -52.86 11.41
N GLY A 913 20.61 -52.09 12.23
CA GLY A 913 21.15 -51.47 13.46
C GLY A 913 21.80 -50.08 13.31
N LEU A 914 21.98 -49.59 12.08
CA LEU A 914 22.35 -48.19 11.83
C LEU A 914 21.10 -47.28 11.80
N GLY A 915 21.30 -46.01 12.13
CA GLY A 915 20.30 -44.95 12.13
C GLY A 915 20.84 -43.61 11.60
N SER A 916 19.95 -42.72 11.20
CA SER A 916 20.26 -41.32 10.90
C SER A 916 18.98 -40.48 10.95
N SER A 917 19.10 -39.19 11.30
CA SER A 917 18.04 -38.19 11.07
C SER A 917 18.01 -37.70 9.63
N ASN A 918 19.15 -37.74 8.94
CA ASN A 918 19.33 -37.12 7.62
C ASN A 918 19.07 -38.09 6.46
N TYR A 919 19.01 -39.40 6.73
CA TYR A 919 18.83 -40.43 5.71
C TYR A 919 17.76 -41.46 6.07
N VAL A 920 16.90 -41.79 5.11
CA VAL A 920 16.13 -43.05 5.10
C VAL A 920 17.08 -44.18 4.69
N LEU A 921 17.44 -45.02 5.65
CA LEU A 921 18.31 -46.17 5.42
C LEU A 921 17.56 -47.31 4.73
N ARG A 922 18.12 -47.80 3.63
CA ARG A 922 17.72 -49.05 2.96
C ARG A 922 18.85 -50.05 3.04
N TYR A 923 18.53 -51.29 3.39
CA TYR A 923 19.52 -52.36 3.54
C TYR A 923 19.42 -53.35 2.38
N ALA A 924 20.56 -53.65 1.75
CA ALA A 924 20.70 -54.70 0.74
C ALA A 924 21.53 -55.86 1.28
N GLU A 925 21.07 -57.08 1.05
CA GLU A 925 21.73 -58.31 1.50
C GLU A 925 22.93 -58.65 0.60
N GLY A 926 24.00 -59.17 1.21
CA GLY A 926 25.15 -59.77 0.53
C GLY A 926 25.11 -61.30 0.62
N THR A 927 26.08 -61.96 0.01
CA THR A 927 26.15 -63.43 -0.08
C THR A 927 27.44 -63.98 0.55
N LEU A 928 27.29 -64.83 1.56
CA LEU A 928 28.35 -65.69 2.06
C LEU A 928 28.39 -66.99 1.23
N THR A 929 29.53 -67.30 0.64
CA THR A 929 29.78 -68.60 -0.01
C THR A 929 30.75 -69.44 0.84
N LEU A 930 30.23 -70.47 1.52
CA LEU A 930 31.05 -71.45 2.22
C LEU A 930 31.44 -72.59 1.27
N ARG A 931 32.73 -72.88 1.17
CA ARG A 931 33.29 -73.94 0.31
C ARG A 931 33.67 -75.16 1.16
N ALA A 932 33.39 -76.35 0.65
CA ALA A 932 33.83 -77.58 1.31
C ALA A 932 35.38 -77.61 1.42
N PRO A 933 35.94 -78.08 2.54
CA PRO A 933 37.38 -78.35 2.63
C PRO A 933 37.79 -79.30 1.49
N ALA A 934 38.89 -78.99 0.80
CA ALA A 934 39.31 -79.78 -0.36
C ALA A 934 39.61 -81.24 0.08
N PRO A 935 38.94 -82.26 -0.48
CA PRO A 935 39.22 -83.65 -0.13
C PRO A 935 40.61 -84.02 -0.65
N VAL A 936 41.46 -84.57 0.23
CA VAL A 936 42.85 -84.96 -0.08
C VAL A 936 42.88 -86.26 -0.88
N PRO A 937 43.25 -86.27 -2.18
CA PRO A 937 43.23 -87.49 -3.00
C PRO A 937 44.63 -88.12 -3.15
N VAL A 938 44.65 -89.46 -3.10
CA VAL A 938 45.87 -90.30 -3.04
C VAL A 938 46.35 -90.72 -4.44
N GLN A 939 47.66 -90.90 -4.60
CA GLN A 939 48.34 -91.36 -5.84
C GLN A 939 48.41 -92.91 -5.91
N VAL A 940 48.79 -93.66 -6.96
CA VAL A 940 49.56 -93.40 -8.21
C VAL A 940 49.23 -94.50 -9.28
N THR A 941 49.76 -94.33 -10.50
CA THR A 941 50.21 -95.32 -11.54
C THR A 941 49.19 -95.84 -12.58
N ALA A 942 49.57 -96.15 -13.84
CA ALA A 942 50.90 -96.41 -14.43
C ALA A 942 51.10 -95.85 -15.85
N ALA A 943 52.33 -95.95 -16.40
CA ALA A 943 52.73 -95.46 -17.74
C ALA A 943 53.60 -96.49 -18.49
N ALA A 944 53.60 -96.43 -19.84
CA ALA A 944 54.55 -97.10 -20.77
C ALA A 944 54.18 -96.75 -22.24
N ALA A 945 55.07 -96.65 -23.23
CA ALA A 945 56.55 -96.62 -23.25
C ALA A 945 57.07 -96.19 -24.65
N ALA A 946 58.40 -96.22 -24.79
CA ALA A 946 59.24 -96.07 -25.99
C ALA A 946 59.57 -94.63 -26.47
N ALA A 947 60.81 -94.28 -26.85
CA ALA A 947 62.19 -94.63 -26.46
C ALA A 947 63.11 -93.91 -27.47
N THR A 948 64.30 -93.52 -27.02
CA THR A 948 65.35 -92.72 -27.70
C THR A 948 66.33 -93.64 -28.49
N PRO A 949 67.49 -93.21 -29.09
CA PRO A 949 68.19 -91.91 -28.96
C PRO A 949 68.95 -91.28 -30.18
N ALA A 950 69.06 -89.95 -30.09
CA ALA A 950 70.21 -89.06 -30.34
C ALA A 950 71.27 -89.33 -31.45
N ALA A 951 71.44 -88.31 -32.30
CA ALA A 951 72.74 -87.66 -32.53
C ALA A 951 72.55 -86.14 -32.77
N ARG A 952 73.62 -85.35 -32.58
CA ARG A 952 73.58 -83.87 -32.52
C ARG A 952 73.44 -83.20 -33.90
N GLY A 953 72.73 -82.06 -33.90
CA GLY A 953 73.15 -80.87 -34.64
C GLY A 953 72.22 -80.41 -35.75
N GLU A 954 71.37 -79.41 -35.47
CA GLU A 954 71.35 -78.14 -36.22
C GLU A 954 70.45 -77.10 -35.53
N SER A 955 70.59 -75.84 -35.96
CA SER A 955 70.00 -74.63 -35.41
C SER A 955 68.77 -74.15 -36.20
N TYR A 956 67.72 -73.64 -35.54
CA TYR A 956 67.23 -72.25 -35.72
C TYR A 956 66.03 -71.88 -34.82
N ASN A 957 65.77 -70.58 -34.73
CA ASN A 957 64.58 -69.87 -34.22
C ASN A 957 64.34 -69.78 -32.69
N ALA A 958 64.24 -68.52 -32.23
CA ALA A 958 63.47 -68.07 -31.07
C ALA A 958 62.52 -66.92 -31.51
N PRO A 959 61.38 -66.66 -30.84
CA PRO A 959 60.24 -65.99 -31.49
C PRO A 959 59.84 -64.60 -30.94
N VAL A 960 59.38 -63.77 -31.88
CA VAL A 960 58.15 -62.92 -31.91
C VAL A 960 57.53 -62.40 -30.59
N ALA A 961 57.41 -61.06 -30.49
CA ALA A 961 56.27 -60.28 -29.96
C ALA A 961 56.50 -58.78 -30.31
N LEU A 962 55.54 -57.87 -30.50
CA LEU A 962 54.09 -57.91 -30.71
C LEU A 962 53.68 -56.58 -31.40
N LEU A 963 52.63 -56.56 -32.24
CA LEU A 963 51.96 -55.35 -32.73
C LEU A 963 50.48 -55.42 -32.35
N PRO A 964 49.82 -54.27 -32.13
CA PRO A 964 48.66 -53.98 -32.98
C PRO A 964 48.51 -52.49 -33.38
N GLN A 965 47.86 -52.25 -34.52
CA GLN A 965 47.24 -50.97 -34.86
C GLN A 965 45.72 -51.02 -34.63
N GLY A 966 45.14 -49.87 -34.26
CA GLY A 966 43.77 -49.49 -34.65
C GLY A 966 42.70 -49.47 -33.56
N GLY A 967 42.02 -48.32 -33.41
CA GLY A 967 40.66 -48.25 -32.87
C GLY A 967 40.46 -47.40 -31.62
N ASP A 968 39.92 -46.19 -31.83
CA ASP A 968 39.34 -45.25 -30.85
C ASP A 968 38.65 -45.84 -29.60
N LEU A 969 38.89 -45.24 -28.42
CA LEU A 969 37.95 -44.29 -27.78
C LEU A 969 38.38 -43.88 -26.34
N ALA A 970 38.18 -42.59 -26.04
CA ALA A 970 37.87 -41.98 -24.74
C ALA A 970 38.72 -42.25 -23.46
N HIS A 971 39.36 -41.16 -23.00
CA HIS A 971 39.51 -40.69 -21.61
C HIS A 971 39.96 -41.63 -20.45
N GLY A 972 41.11 -41.29 -19.87
CA GLY A 972 41.48 -41.68 -18.51
C GLY A 972 42.98 -41.46 -18.21
N GLY A 973 43.32 -40.38 -17.52
CA GLY A 973 44.72 -40.08 -17.16
C GLY A 973 44.82 -39.00 -16.09
N GLU A 974 45.05 -39.41 -14.85
CA GLU A 974 45.14 -38.54 -13.67
C GLU A 974 46.40 -37.66 -13.67
N LEU A 975 46.32 -36.50 -13.01
CA LEU A 975 47.48 -35.68 -12.72
C LEU A 975 48.36 -36.32 -11.63
N LEU A 976 49.64 -36.48 -11.92
CA LEU A 976 50.70 -36.58 -10.92
C LEU A 976 51.65 -35.39 -11.06
N LEU A 977 51.44 -34.35 -10.24
CA LEU A 977 52.41 -33.28 -10.09
C LEU A 977 53.66 -33.81 -9.39
N ARG A 978 54.83 -33.59 -10.01
CA ARG A 978 56.14 -33.76 -9.36
C ARG A 978 56.95 -32.48 -9.47
N ILE A 979 57.06 -31.75 -8.36
CA ILE A 979 57.86 -30.53 -8.26
C ILE A 979 59.34 -30.93 -8.13
N VAL A 980 60.21 -30.33 -8.95
CA VAL A 980 61.67 -30.31 -8.78
C VAL A 980 62.13 -28.87 -9.04
N GLY A 981 63.10 -28.38 -8.25
CA GLY A 981 63.46 -26.95 -8.20
C GLY A 981 63.89 -26.37 -9.55
N GLY A 982 63.23 -25.28 -9.98
CA GLY A 982 63.53 -24.58 -11.23
C GLY A 982 62.36 -23.74 -11.78
N GLY A 983 61.12 -24.10 -11.43
CA GLY A 983 59.91 -23.34 -11.79
C GLY A 983 59.15 -23.90 -12.99
N ILE A 984 57.83 -23.73 -12.98
CA ILE A 984 56.91 -24.19 -14.02
C ILE A 984 56.67 -23.04 -15.01
N ARG A 985 56.74 -23.30 -16.31
CA ARG A 985 56.32 -22.36 -17.38
C ARG A 985 55.19 -22.98 -18.19
N LEU A 986 54.10 -22.25 -18.35
CA LEU A 986 53.00 -22.59 -19.27
C LEU A 986 53.32 -22.09 -20.69
N PRO A 987 52.78 -22.72 -21.76
CA PRO A 987 52.90 -22.22 -23.14
C PRO A 987 52.17 -20.89 -23.35
N GLN A 988 52.67 -20.05 -24.26
CA GLN A 988 51.99 -18.82 -24.68
C GLN A 988 50.71 -19.12 -25.46
N GLY A 989 49.63 -18.35 -25.21
CA GLY A 989 48.50 -18.25 -26.15
C GLY A 989 47.08 -18.38 -25.58
N LEU A 990 46.88 -18.44 -24.26
CA LEU A 990 45.53 -18.46 -23.66
C LEU A 990 45.40 -17.37 -22.59
N ALA A 991 44.26 -16.67 -22.60
CA ALA A 991 43.91 -15.64 -21.63
C ALA A 991 43.15 -16.24 -20.44
N GLU A 992 43.35 -15.65 -19.26
CA GLU A 992 42.86 -16.18 -17.98
C GLU A 992 41.39 -15.78 -17.69
N THR A 993 40.58 -16.78 -17.36
CA THR A 993 39.38 -16.73 -16.49
C THR A 993 39.08 -18.21 -16.14
N PHE A 994 38.83 -18.61 -14.89
CA PHE A 994 38.73 -17.89 -13.61
C PHE A 994 39.89 -18.23 -12.67
#